data_AF-A0A0U5B5V2-F1
#
_entry.id   AF-A0A0U5B5V2-F1
#
_cell.length_a   1.000
_cell.length_b   1.000
_cell.length_c   1.000
_cell.angle_alpha   90.00
_cell.angle_beta   90.00
_cell.angle_gamma   90.00
#
_symmetry.space_group_name_H-M   'P 1'
#
loop_
_entity.id
_entity.type
_entity.pdbx_description
1 polymer ?
#
loop_
_entity_poly.entity_id
_entity_poly.type
_entity_poly.pdbx_seq_one_letter_code
_entity_poly.pdbx_strand_id
1 'polypeptide(L)'
;MVEVVMGGKIKLAGVTTEVHCMVGSGANTETVVKACLTADTSKQISLPVLADQLTRSGTHTASEEKWGIETLPADFPVFGFKQANLLINVTQELFMLFGESSRFGTAGFVVKKTTDKDKPQGLFIAARLADGFTFASLTSYLKEIDNVLKIKEAGFALSSFKADSLQVLAKEMPALAKIINVPALDDKHVISVQPGVTLYGQLMLTGELFTNLIPIIKQEPPCIAVYAYLAKESANTVFYASIENFYLIDTEIVRFSQITLLYKPSNAWAFDLQGMMSIVIDGKKYEFSGALTVTKDKASFSVETKNEITSPLGMFNIRLCQLKLAVAYTFKNQKEPLDIRLFGQVGFGQPGSDGRSPVVLTGYILLINGVPSIVEVGLDAAAKGLGIDDFFTTVVQTKNWPDGFLKIVFKSGRLYYSTVSGTYFSKEYKKGFYVDSVIEVYDHQFAIQALVSKEGIEIDGFSHSVLDFDVVVFTGSDFLPDTGPQVYISTLGASKKFGLKAGIRLFDKDVASANLDYNTTSRQFEGKVTYPGTILGVSQPSIGFAWSKEKGFRITEWPMEHTSNTIDYAGRIEEMSKKISSGQGCKQLVKLVFKELITTKFSVAIKKDGASNSNTNQGFPLPLQVKCEIFITGKKEPVIQAPLDIPLVIEKPKKMNLAGFESFIKENLEKNLDSILEQMLKDPVQLGKFVLAAGLKEAASQTIASLVCRKVEGEKEPTGGEGEQSVEVEELAGEAEELAGEAEGLAEVAELAAEGAEVASVVGGTGGAAAAAAGSGEAAEGIGGAAGAGGVGGIVAAIAGISTGLLSLFGFTSLLELERASQAYIRAQQAQEKAEQAVRRKLAISTLVVTCDHTHTMFASWNAIAGEDISYVIQVWKQGTCVKESCVTEASIRIQDSQIVPGLLYTVKVKAIVTILHENKQVSFEGDWCDTSIFLLEQPKNLFLDYTNNVLTVTWEPVNQAEAYNFVLVDKQENQVAGSAKKNITQTVLTEGLTLLEGMSYTARVQATAKDSTGPWGTMEIFIPSKQKTPFDLAFDLKKQGNTVIEAAGKIRFAFPDILIADEAFILTHVFQPPSLLPLTLALALHAAGYKMEETSPVLTHMYPNLTDDDLADIIFDVFGDEPDSAGKLARHLRLEGMSIEQTAPAIKRAFPDVSDDELTDAIMGAF
;
A
#
# COMPACT_ATOMS: atom_id res chain seq x y z
N MET A 1 -91.73 -24.45 14.56
CA MET A 1 -90.45 -25.19 14.67
C MET A 1 -90.58 -26.09 15.89
N VAL A 2 -90.42 -27.40 15.74
CA VAL A 2 -90.56 -28.34 16.87
C VAL A 2 -89.17 -28.88 17.20
N GLU A 3 -88.58 -28.35 18.28
CA GLU A 3 -87.28 -28.81 18.78
C GLU A 3 -87.50 -30.04 19.68
N VAL A 4 -87.38 -31.24 19.09
CA VAL A 4 -87.49 -32.49 19.85
C VAL A 4 -86.16 -32.75 20.54
N VAL A 5 -86.09 -32.46 21.84
CA VAL A 5 -84.93 -32.77 22.70
C VAL A 5 -85.03 -34.22 23.18
N MET A 6 -84.19 -35.11 22.63
CA MET A 6 -84.10 -36.50 23.07
C MET A 6 -82.86 -36.70 23.95
N GLY A 7 -83.07 -37.22 25.17
CA GLY A 7 -81.99 -37.68 26.05
C GLY A 7 -81.53 -39.09 25.69
N GLY A 8 -80.22 -39.34 25.70
CA GLY A 8 -79.65 -40.66 25.44
C GLY A 8 -78.23 -40.81 25.98
N LYS A 9 -77.56 -41.93 25.67
CA LYS A 9 -76.15 -42.17 26.00
C LYS A 9 -75.35 -42.47 24.74
N ILE A 10 -74.19 -41.83 24.58
CA ILE A 10 -73.22 -42.11 23.52
C ILE A 10 -71.96 -42.70 24.13
N LYS A 11 -71.29 -43.60 23.40
CA LYS A 11 -69.93 -44.05 23.71
C LYS A 11 -68.96 -43.49 22.67
N LEU A 12 -67.88 -42.86 23.13
CA LEU A 12 -66.88 -42.15 22.33
C LEU A 12 -65.50 -42.33 22.99
N ALA A 13 -64.47 -42.66 22.21
CA ALA A 13 -63.10 -42.82 22.72
C ALA A 13 -63.00 -43.75 23.95
N GLY A 14 -63.84 -44.79 24.00
CA GLY A 14 -63.95 -45.73 25.13
C GLY A 14 -64.91 -45.29 26.24
N VAL A 15 -65.20 -44.00 26.38
CA VAL A 15 -65.97 -43.41 27.48
C VAL A 15 -67.45 -43.25 27.12
N THR A 16 -68.35 -43.30 28.12
CA THR A 16 -69.79 -43.13 27.93
C THR A 16 -70.29 -41.86 28.62
N THR A 17 -71.11 -41.06 27.92
CA THR A 17 -71.72 -39.83 28.45
C THR A 17 -73.21 -39.76 28.10
N GLU A 18 -73.97 -38.96 28.86
CA GLU A 18 -75.32 -38.56 28.49
C GLU A 18 -75.31 -37.43 27.45
N VAL A 19 -76.29 -37.44 26.54
CA VAL A 19 -76.38 -36.51 25.40
C VAL A 19 -77.80 -35.97 25.25
N HIS A 20 -77.90 -34.76 24.69
CA HIS A 20 -79.13 -34.14 24.22
C HIS A 20 -79.07 -34.04 22.70
N CYS A 21 -79.94 -34.78 22.00
CA CYS A 21 -80.13 -34.64 20.56
C CYS A 21 -81.23 -33.61 20.28
N MET A 22 -80.92 -32.61 19.45
CA MET A 22 -81.86 -31.63 18.90
C MET A 22 -82.10 -31.98 17.42
N VAL A 23 -83.32 -32.37 17.07
CA VAL A 23 -83.67 -32.74 15.68
C VAL A 23 -84.41 -31.60 14.99
N GLY A 24 -83.87 -31.13 13.86
CA GLY A 24 -84.49 -30.13 13.00
C GLY A 24 -85.66 -30.69 12.19
N SER A 25 -86.79 -29.98 12.14
CA SER A 25 -88.04 -30.44 11.51
C SER A 25 -88.31 -29.85 10.11
N GLY A 26 -87.29 -29.41 9.36
CA GLY A 26 -87.44 -28.80 8.05
C GLY A 26 -86.13 -28.71 7.24
N ALA A 27 -86.25 -28.39 5.95
CA ALA A 27 -85.14 -28.47 4.98
C ALA A 27 -83.89 -27.62 5.32
N ASN A 28 -84.06 -26.54 6.09
CA ASN A 28 -82.98 -25.63 6.49
C ASN A 28 -82.69 -25.69 8.01
N THR A 29 -83.10 -26.76 8.70
CA THR A 29 -82.83 -26.93 10.15
C THR A 29 -81.93 -28.12 10.41
N GLU A 30 -80.81 -27.87 11.09
CA GLU A 30 -79.77 -28.86 11.32
C GLU A 30 -80.13 -29.84 12.44
N THR A 31 -79.67 -31.09 12.33
CA THR A 31 -79.77 -32.09 13.40
C THR A 31 -78.46 -32.17 14.17
N VAL A 32 -78.52 -31.81 15.45
CA VAL A 32 -77.35 -31.52 16.27
C VAL A 32 -77.42 -32.24 17.61
N VAL A 33 -76.44 -33.11 17.89
CA VAL A 33 -76.26 -33.76 19.19
C VAL A 33 -75.27 -32.94 20.02
N LYS A 34 -75.59 -32.68 21.28
CA LYS A 34 -74.73 -31.99 22.26
C LYS A 34 -74.53 -32.84 23.50
N ALA A 35 -73.33 -32.80 24.09
CA ALA A 35 -73.06 -33.38 25.40
C ALA A 35 -72.11 -32.47 26.20
N CYS A 36 -72.28 -32.40 27.51
CA CYS A 36 -71.26 -31.87 28.41
C CYS A 36 -70.56 -33.06 29.07
N LEU A 37 -69.24 -33.15 28.98
CA LEU A 37 -68.48 -34.26 29.55
C LEU A 37 -68.05 -33.91 30.99
N THR A 38 -68.12 -34.88 31.89
CA THR A 38 -67.56 -34.71 33.25
C THR A 38 -66.04 -34.54 33.17
N ALA A 39 -65.42 -33.99 34.21
CA ALA A 39 -63.96 -33.82 34.25
C ALA A 39 -63.22 -35.16 34.12
N ASP A 40 -63.71 -36.23 34.76
CA ASP A 40 -63.07 -37.55 34.71
C ASP A 40 -63.31 -38.30 33.40
N THR A 41 -64.44 -38.05 32.73
CA THR A 41 -64.66 -38.45 31.33
C THR A 41 -63.72 -37.70 30.39
N SER A 42 -63.53 -36.39 30.61
CA SER A 42 -62.71 -35.53 29.74
C SER A 42 -61.23 -35.94 29.76
N LYS A 43 -60.68 -36.26 30.95
CA LYS A 43 -59.29 -36.70 31.14
C LYS A 43 -58.92 -37.97 30.35
N GLN A 44 -59.89 -38.81 30.01
CA GLN A 44 -59.69 -40.04 29.25
C GLN A 44 -59.57 -39.78 27.74
N ILE A 45 -59.96 -38.58 27.27
CA ILE A 45 -59.88 -38.19 25.86
C ILE A 45 -58.51 -37.57 25.57
N SER A 46 -57.74 -38.25 24.73
CA SER A 46 -56.48 -37.77 24.18
C SER A 46 -56.39 -38.00 22.67
N LEU A 47 -55.51 -37.27 21.99
CA LEU A 47 -55.34 -37.33 20.54
C LEU A 47 -54.96 -38.73 20.01
N PRO A 48 -54.04 -39.50 20.62
CA PRO A 48 -53.78 -40.88 20.21
C PRO A 48 -55.03 -41.75 20.32
N VAL A 49 -55.73 -41.71 21.47
CA VAL A 49 -56.96 -42.49 21.69
C VAL A 49 -58.07 -42.11 20.70
N LEU A 50 -58.19 -40.84 20.32
CA LEU A 50 -59.12 -40.41 19.28
C LEU A 50 -58.74 -40.96 17.90
N ALA A 51 -57.47 -40.88 17.50
CA ALA A 51 -57.02 -41.37 16.19
C ALA A 51 -57.07 -42.90 16.08
N ASP A 52 -56.76 -43.63 17.15
CA ASP A 52 -56.81 -45.09 17.19
C ASP A 52 -58.26 -45.63 17.19
N GLN A 53 -59.21 -44.89 17.78
CA GLN A 53 -60.61 -45.36 17.92
C GLN A 53 -61.60 -44.76 16.92
N LEU A 54 -61.27 -43.66 16.22
CA LEU A 54 -62.08 -43.13 15.12
C LEU A 54 -61.85 -43.94 13.82
N THR A 55 -62.00 -45.26 13.88
CA THR A 55 -61.79 -46.14 12.72
C THR A 55 -62.92 -46.00 11.68
N ARG A 56 -62.55 -45.96 10.40
CA ARG A 56 -63.48 -45.85 9.25
C ARG A 56 -64.37 -47.09 9.11
N SER A 57 -65.57 -47.05 9.67
CA SER A 57 -66.52 -48.17 9.64
C SER A 57 -67.19 -48.33 8.27
N GLY A 58 -66.48 -48.95 7.31
CA GLY A 58 -67.03 -49.21 5.97
C GLY A 58 -66.13 -50.06 5.07
N THR A 59 -66.32 -51.38 5.15
CA THR A 59 -66.02 -52.44 4.12
C THR A 59 -64.66 -52.50 3.41
N HIS A 60 -63.71 -51.59 3.64
CA HIS A 60 -62.36 -51.68 3.09
C HIS A 60 -61.45 -52.51 4.01
N THR A 61 -60.60 -53.33 3.40
CA THR A 61 -59.61 -54.17 4.09
C THR A 61 -58.60 -53.30 4.86
N ALA A 62 -58.19 -53.76 6.04
CA ALA A 62 -57.38 -52.98 6.97
C ALA A 62 -55.92 -52.76 6.50
N SER A 63 -55.70 -51.73 5.69
CA SER A 63 -54.37 -51.18 5.37
C SER A 63 -54.20 -49.80 6.02
N GLU A 64 -53.87 -49.82 7.32
CA GLU A 64 -53.12 -48.84 8.14
C GLU A 64 -53.09 -47.32 7.81
N GLU A 65 -54.10 -46.73 7.18
CA GLU A 65 -54.26 -45.27 7.12
C GLU A 65 -54.60 -44.68 8.50
N LYS A 66 -53.56 -44.47 9.32
CA LYS A 66 -53.63 -43.64 10.54
C LYS A 66 -53.95 -42.20 10.17
N TRP A 67 -54.61 -41.45 11.05
CA TRP A 67 -55.14 -40.09 10.81
C TRP A 67 -54.08 -38.97 10.66
N GLY A 68 -52.91 -39.23 10.07
CA GLY A 68 -51.92 -38.21 9.68
C GLY A 68 -51.05 -37.64 10.82
N ILE A 69 -51.11 -38.22 12.03
CA ILE A 69 -50.38 -37.77 13.23
C ILE A 69 -48.84 -37.80 13.06
N GLU A 70 -48.33 -38.55 12.08
CA GLU A 70 -46.89 -38.66 11.74
C GLU A 70 -46.22 -37.36 11.27
N THR A 71 -47.01 -36.28 11.17
CA THR A 71 -46.61 -34.89 10.89
C THR A 71 -46.23 -34.07 12.13
N LEU A 72 -46.47 -34.57 13.36
CA LEU A 72 -46.06 -33.89 14.59
C LEU A 72 -44.55 -34.01 14.86
N PRO A 73 -43.92 -33.01 15.51
CA PRO A 73 -42.60 -33.16 16.13
C PRO A 73 -42.57 -34.29 17.16
N ALA A 74 -41.43 -34.98 17.28
CA ALA A 74 -41.31 -36.20 18.10
C ALA A 74 -41.46 -35.96 19.61
N ASP A 75 -41.25 -34.73 20.08
CA ASP A 75 -41.41 -34.28 21.47
C ASP A 75 -42.69 -33.47 21.71
N PHE A 76 -43.58 -33.36 20.71
CA PHE A 76 -44.87 -32.67 20.85
C PHE A 76 -45.75 -33.38 21.89
N PRO A 77 -46.24 -32.68 22.93
CA PRO A 77 -46.91 -33.33 24.05
C PRO A 77 -48.32 -33.81 23.68
N VAL A 78 -48.73 -34.92 24.30
CA VAL A 78 -50.05 -35.53 24.09
C VAL A 78 -51.16 -34.53 24.40
N PHE A 79 -51.89 -34.13 23.35
CA PHE A 79 -53.09 -33.30 23.45
C PHE A 79 -54.23 -34.10 24.09
N GLY A 80 -54.93 -33.49 25.06
CA GLY A 80 -56.11 -34.04 25.72
C GLY A 80 -56.87 -32.97 26.51
N PHE A 81 -58.00 -33.32 27.11
CA PHE A 81 -58.92 -32.37 27.75
C PHE A 81 -58.98 -32.50 29.28
N LYS A 82 -59.08 -31.35 29.97
CA LYS A 82 -59.44 -31.22 31.38
C LYS A 82 -60.96 -31.19 31.55
N GLN A 83 -61.66 -30.49 30.66
CA GLN A 83 -63.11 -30.45 30.54
C GLN A 83 -63.48 -30.25 29.06
N ALA A 84 -64.42 -31.04 28.53
CA ALA A 84 -64.85 -30.91 27.15
C ALA A 84 -66.37 -31.02 26.97
N ASN A 85 -66.84 -30.51 25.85
CA ASN A 85 -68.21 -30.61 25.35
C ASN A 85 -68.15 -31.28 23.97
N LEU A 86 -69.13 -32.12 23.68
CA LEU A 86 -69.30 -32.78 22.40
C LEU A 86 -70.39 -32.06 21.59
N LEU A 87 -70.12 -31.89 20.30
CA LEU A 87 -71.05 -31.39 19.30
C LEU A 87 -70.95 -32.29 18.05
N ILE A 88 -72.05 -32.90 17.65
CA ILE A 88 -72.13 -33.67 16.39
C ILE A 88 -73.24 -33.04 15.55
N ASN A 89 -72.87 -32.39 14.44
CA ASN A 89 -73.83 -31.85 13.48
C ASN A 89 -73.96 -32.84 12.33
N VAL A 90 -75.02 -33.65 12.39
CA VAL A 90 -75.28 -34.75 11.44
C VAL A 90 -75.56 -34.19 10.05
N THR A 91 -76.21 -33.03 9.97
CA THR A 91 -76.55 -32.35 8.70
C THR A 91 -75.31 -31.80 7.98
N GLN A 92 -74.26 -31.42 8.73
CA GLN A 92 -73.00 -30.88 8.17
C GLN A 92 -71.87 -31.93 8.04
N GLU A 93 -72.13 -33.20 8.33
CA GLU A 93 -71.10 -34.26 8.43
C GLU A 93 -69.91 -33.86 9.34
N LEU A 94 -70.21 -33.16 10.45
CA LEU A 94 -69.24 -32.50 11.33
C LEU A 94 -69.27 -33.09 12.75
N PHE A 95 -68.10 -33.51 13.24
CA PHE A 95 -67.87 -33.92 14.63
C PHE A 95 -66.92 -32.92 15.31
N MET A 96 -67.23 -32.50 16.54
CA MET A 96 -66.43 -31.54 17.30
C MET A 96 -66.42 -31.83 18.81
N LEU A 97 -65.23 -31.73 19.43
CA LEU A 97 -65.00 -31.71 20.88
C LEU A 97 -64.37 -30.37 21.26
N PHE A 98 -64.84 -29.69 22.30
CA PHE A 98 -64.29 -28.37 22.69
C PHE A 98 -64.42 -28.05 24.18
N GLY A 99 -63.42 -27.37 24.74
CA GLY A 99 -63.38 -26.96 26.14
C GLY A 99 -61.95 -26.67 26.62
N GLU A 100 -61.67 -26.88 27.90
CA GLU A 100 -60.34 -26.72 28.46
C GLU A 100 -59.44 -27.92 28.12
N SER A 101 -58.32 -27.65 27.46
CA SER A 101 -57.23 -28.60 27.29
C SER A 101 -56.52 -28.87 28.63
N SER A 102 -55.93 -30.05 28.78
CA SER A 102 -55.04 -30.40 29.89
C SER A 102 -53.70 -29.65 29.89
N ARG A 103 -53.31 -29.04 28.77
CA ARG A 103 -52.04 -28.29 28.61
C ARG A 103 -52.18 -26.93 27.90
N PHE A 104 -53.17 -26.77 27.03
CA PHE A 104 -53.17 -25.72 25.99
C PHE A 104 -54.35 -24.74 26.07
N GLY A 105 -54.76 -24.33 27.27
CA GLY A 105 -55.83 -23.34 27.44
C GLY A 105 -57.18 -23.84 26.90
N THR A 106 -57.87 -23.03 26.09
CA THR A 106 -59.15 -23.40 25.47
C THR A 106 -58.91 -24.01 24.10
N ALA A 107 -59.37 -25.23 23.86
CA ALA A 107 -59.12 -25.96 22.62
C ALA A 107 -60.37 -26.61 22.01
N GLY A 108 -60.31 -26.85 20.71
CA GLY A 108 -61.32 -27.51 19.90
C GLY A 108 -60.68 -28.52 18.96
N PHE A 109 -61.23 -29.72 18.92
CA PHE A 109 -60.89 -30.82 18.02
C PHE A 109 -62.07 -31.04 17.08
N VAL A 110 -61.82 -31.19 15.78
CA VAL A 110 -62.83 -31.33 14.73
C VAL A 110 -62.44 -32.43 13.76
N VAL A 111 -63.43 -33.20 13.33
CA VAL A 111 -63.37 -34.07 12.16
C VAL A 111 -64.48 -33.65 11.19
N LYS A 112 -64.11 -33.37 9.94
CA LYS A 112 -65.01 -32.97 8.86
C LYS A 112 -64.63 -33.70 7.58
N LYS A 113 -65.59 -33.98 6.71
CA LYS A 113 -65.36 -34.43 5.34
C LYS A 113 -64.72 -33.31 4.51
N THR A 114 -63.67 -33.60 3.75
CA THR A 114 -62.96 -32.57 2.97
C THR A 114 -63.44 -32.53 1.51
N THR A 115 -62.97 -31.53 0.77
CA THR A 115 -63.09 -31.46 -0.70
C THR A 115 -61.94 -32.16 -1.45
N ASP A 116 -60.94 -32.65 -0.72
CA ASP A 116 -59.80 -33.42 -1.26
C ASP A 116 -60.26 -34.84 -1.59
N LYS A 117 -60.09 -35.25 -2.85
CA LYS A 117 -60.50 -36.57 -3.34
C LYS A 117 -59.62 -37.69 -2.80
N ASP A 118 -58.36 -37.38 -2.52
CA ASP A 118 -57.37 -38.34 -2.04
C ASP A 118 -57.41 -38.46 -0.51
N LYS A 119 -58.00 -37.47 0.19
CA LYS A 119 -58.20 -37.44 1.64
C LYS A 119 -59.63 -37.04 2.03
N PRO A 120 -60.63 -37.92 1.85
CA PRO A 120 -62.05 -37.59 1.99
C PRO A 120 -62.49 -37.15 3.39
N GLN A 121 -61.69 -37.39 4.43
CA GLN A 121 -61.94 -36.91 5.80
C GLN A 121 -60.67 -36.26 6.37
N GLY A 122 -60.86 -35.16 7.09
CA GLY A 122 -59.80 -34.29 7.58
C GLY A 122 -59.91 -34.05 9.08
N LEU A 123 -58.75 -34.08 9.74
CA LEU A 123 -58.56 -33.74 11.14
C LEU A 123 -58.18 -32.26 11.26
N PHE A 124 -58.79 -31.55 12.19
CA PHE A 124 -58.38 -30.20 12.58
C PHE A 124 -58.43 -30.05 14.10
N ILE A 125 -57.38 -29.50 14.70
CA ILE A 125 -57.36 -29.10 16.11
C ILE A 125 -56.95 -27.64 16.16
N ALA A 126 -57.62 -26.81 16.96
CA ALA A 126 -57.12 -25.49 17.32
C ALA A 126 -57.12 -25.31 18.84
N ALA A 127 -56.17 -24.52 19.34
CA ALA A 127 -56.13 -24.12 20.74
C ALA A 127 -55.77 -22.63 20.86
N ARG A 128 -56.49 -21.90 21.71
CA ARG A 128 -56.08 -20.61 22.29
C ARG A 128 -55.33 -20.93 23.58
N LEU A 129 -54.04 -20.63 23.56
CA LEU A 129 -53.10 -20.94 24.63
C LEU A 129 -53.37 -20.07 25.86
N ALA A 130 -52.98 -20.57 27.03
CA ALA A 130 -53.21 -19.89 28.31
C ALA A 130 -52.18 -18.79 28.58
N ASP A 131 -52.54 -17.85 29.45
CA ASP A 131 -51.64 -16.79 29.92
C ASP A 131 -50.39 -17.42 30.56
N GLY A 132 -49.19 -16.93 30.20
CA GLY A 132 -47.92 -17.51 30.63
C GLY A 132 -47.47 -18.78 29.88
N PHE A 133 -48.12 -19.14 28.77
CA PHE A 133 -47.61 -20.14 27.83
C PHE A 133 -46.20 -19.78 27.30
N THR A 134 -45.40 -20.81 27.02
CA THR A 134 -44.02 -20.73 26.48
C THR A 134 -43.84 -21.72 25.32
N PHE A 135 -43.06 -21.36 24.30
CA PHE A 135 -42.82 -22.24 23.14
C PHE A 135 -42.11 -23.55 23.52
N ALA A 136 -41.27 -23.53 24.55
CA ALA A 136 -40.67 -24.72 25.18
C ALA A 136 -41.70 -25.78 25.62
N SER A 137 -42.97 -25.38 25.84
CA SER A 137 -44.06 -26.30 26.21
C SER A 137 -44.76 -26.97 25.02
N LEU A 138 -44.46 -26.54 23.79
CA LEU A 138 -44.81 -27.26 22.55
C LEU A 138 -43.71 -28.24 22.14
N THR A 139 -42.46 -27.78 22.09
CA THR A 139 -41.29 -28.62 21.81
C THR A 139 -40.06 -28.06 22.54
N SER A 140 -39.14 -28.93 22.89
CA SER A 140 -37.89 -28.59 23.60
C SER A 140 -36.97 -27.68 22.78
N TYR A 141 -36.93 -27.83 21.46
CA TYR A 141 -36.06 -27.04 20.57
C TYR A 141 -36.52 -25.60 20.35
N LEU A 142 -37.74 -25.24 20.75
CA LEU A 142 -38.23 -23.86 20.67
C LEU A 142 -37.93 -23.02 21.92
N LYS A 143 -37.28 -23.60 22.94
CA LYS A 143 -36.90 -22.90 24.19
C LYS A 143 -36.10 -21.61 23.94
N GLU A 144 -35.25 -21.58 22.93
CA GLU A 144 -34.46 -20.39 22.58
C GLU A 144 -35.34 -19.19 22.14
N ILE A 145 -36.60 -19.43 21.77
CA ILE A 145 -37.56 -18.37 21.43
C ILE A 145 -38.09 -17.68 22.69
N ASP A 146 -38.28 -18.42 23.78
CA ASP A 146 -38.76 -17.86 25.07
C ASP A 146 -37.70 -16.94 25.72
N ASN A 147 -36.41 -17.11 25.35
CA ASN A 147 -35.32 -16.19 25.71
C ASN A 147 -35.41 -14.84 24.96
N VAL A 148 -36.11 -14.79 23.81
CA VAL A 148 -36.08 -13.69 22.83
C VAL A 148 -37.42 -12.97 22.72
N LEU A 149 -38.55 -13.66 22.91
CA LEU A 149 -39.91 -13.17 22.68
C LEU A 149 -40.81 -13.50 23.87
N LYS A 150 -41.65 -12.54 24.30
CA LYS A 150 -42.73 -12.81 25.28
C LYS A 150 -44.07 -12.89 24.57
N ILE A 151 -44.93 -13.77 25.06
CA ILE A 151 -46.21 -14.09 24.43
C ILE A 151 -47.32 -13.27 25.10
N LYS A 152 -48.09 -12.52 24.31
CA LYS A 152 -49.22 -11.70 24.79
C LYS A 152 -50.55 -12.41 24.56
N GLU A 153 -50.76 -12.93 23.36
CA GLU A 153 -51.77 -13.95 23.06
C GLU A 153 -51.17 -14.93 22.06
N ALA A 154 -51.50 -16.23 22.13
CA ALA A 154 -51.13 -17.18 21.10
C ALA A 154 -52.16 -18.30 20.94
N GLY A 155 -52.11 -18.94 19.77
CA GLY A 155 -52.80 -20.17 19.49
C GLY A 155 -52.01 -21.04 18.51
N PHE A 156 -52.46 -22.28 18.36
CA PHE A 156 -52.01 -23.15 17.28
C PHE A 156 -53.20 -23.80 16.57
N ALA A 157 -52.92 -24.30 15.37
CA ALA A 157 -53.80 -25.17 14.61
C ALA A 157 -53.00 -26.38 14.09
N LEU A 158 -53.44 -27.60 14.37
CA LEU A 158 -52.98 -28.82 13.70
C LEU A 158 -53.99 -29.18 12.62
N SER A 159 -53.54 -29.37 11.38
CA SER A 159 -54.38 -29.84 10.27
C SER A 159 -53.82 -31.13 9.67
N SER A 160 -54.69 -31.99 9.12
CA SER A 160 -54.29 -33.09 8.22
C SER A 160 -54.53 -32.80 6.73
N PHE A 161 -55.11 -31.64 6.41
CA PHE A 161 -55.55 -31.23 5.07
C PHE A 161 -55.16 -29.77 4.75
N LYS A 162 -55.34 -29.35 3.50
CA LYS A 162 -55.04 -27.99 3.03
C LYS A 162 -56.28 -27.10 3.06
N ALA A 163 -56.13 -25.83 3.42
CA ALA A 163 -57.19 -24.81 3.31
C ALA A 163 -56.59 -23.41 3.12
N ASP A 164 -57.35 -22.50 2.50
CA ASP A 164 -56.82 -21.20 2.06
C ASP A 164 -56.38 -20.28 3.20
N SER A 165 -57.06 -20.34 4.36
CA SER A 165 -56.62 -19.66 5.59
C SER A 165 -57.37 -20.16 6.84
N LEU A 166 -56.82 -19.88 8.02
CA LEU A 166 -57.50 -20.12 9.31
C LEU A 166 -58.78 -19.27 9.45
N GLN A 167 -58.80 -18.07 8.88
CA GLN A 167 -59.97 -17.17 8.89
C GLN A 167 -61.12 -17.72 8.02
N VAL A 168 -60.83 -18.44 6.94
CA VAL A 168 -61.84 -19.16 6.15
C VAL A 168 -62.40 -20.33 6.95
N LEU A 169 -61.55 -21.15 7.58
CA LEU A 169 -62.00 -22.27 8.43
C LEU A 169 -62.84 -21.78 9.63
N ALA A 170 -62.47 -20.66 10.26
CA ALA A 170 -63.25 -20.06 11.35
C ALA A 170 -64.63 -19.55 10.90
N LYS A 171 -64.76 -19.07 9.65
CA LYS A 171 -66.05 -18.68 9.05
C LYS A 171 -66.91 -19.90 8.69
N GLU A 172 -66.31 -20.97 8.17
CA GLU A 172 -67.00 -22.24 7.92
C GLU A 172 -67.46 -22.94 9.21
N MET A 173 -66.77 -22.70 10.33
CA MET A 173 -67.00 -23.40 11.59
C MET A 173 -67.19 -22.40 12.75
N PRO A 174 -68.37 -21.76 12.90
CA PRO A 174 -68.59 -20.70 13.88
C PRO A 174 -68.35 -21.09 15.35
N ALA A 175 -68.38 -22.38 15.68
CA ALA A 175 -68.00 -22.90 16.99
C ALA A 175 -66.48 -22.79 17.25
N LEU A 176 -65.65 -22.94 16.22
CA LEU A 176 -64.19 -22.72 16.31
C LEU A 176 -63.82 -21.24 16.32
N ALA A 177 -64.67 -20.33 15.81
CA ALA A 177 -64.38 -18.88 15.80
C ALA A 177 -64.17 -18.26 17.20
N LYS A 178 -64.60 -18.93 18.27
CA LYS A 178 -64.31 -18.54 19.67
C LYS A 178 -62.96 -19.03 20.21
N ILE A 179 -62.28 -19.88 19.44
CA ILE A 179 -61.01 -20.53 19.78
C ILE A 179 -59.91 -20.01 18.85
N ILE A 180 -60.23 -19.87 17.56
CA ILE A 180 -59.36 -19.31 16.51
C ILE A 180 -59.41 -17.77 16.57
N ASN A 181 -58.74 -17.17 17.56
CA ASN A 181 -58.50 -15.72 17.61
C ASN A 181 -57.23 -15.38 16.81
N VAL A 182 -57.32 -15.41 15.48
CA VAL A 182 -56.19 -15.11 14.60
C VAL A 182 -55.99 -13.60 14.49
N PRO A 183 -54.82 -13.04 14.82
CA PRO A 183 -54.56 -11.60 14.71
C PRO A 183 -54.79 -11.07 13.30
N ALA A 184 -55.20 -9.81 13.19
CA ALA A 184 -55.24 -9.11 11.91
C ALA A 184 -53.82 -9.08 11.29
N LEU A 185 -53.72 -9.53 10.04
CA LEU A 185 -52.53 -9.44 9.19
C LEU A 185 -52.74 -8.37 8.12
N ASP A 186 -51.63 -7.88 7.54
CA ASP A 186 -51.66 -7.25 6.21
C ASP A 186 -52.15 -8.30 5.20
N ASP A 187 -53.09 -7.93 4.31
CA ASP A 187 -53.74 -8.81 3.32
C ASP A 187 -52.73 -9.55 2.41
N LYS A 188 -51.48 -9.09 2.36
CA LYS A 188 -50.37 -9.73 1.62
C LYS A 188 -49.89 -11.06 2.22
N HIS A 189 -50.19 -11.36 3.49
CA HIS A 189 -49.58 -12.46 4.24
C HIS A 189 -50.55 -13.60 4.59
N VAL A 190 -51.50 -13.91 3.70
CA VAL A 190 -52.45 -15.03 3.90
C VAL A 190 -51.71 -16.38 3.87
N ILE A 191 -51.35 -16.88 5.05
CA ILE A 191 -50.74 -18.21 5.21
C ILE A 191 -51.82 -19.28 5.04
N SER A 192 -51.72 -20.02 3.94
CA SER A 192 -52.50 -21.24 3.71
C SER A 192 -52.27 -22.25 4.84
N VAL A 193 -53.34 -22.88 5.31
CA VAL A 193 -53.25 -24.04 6.18
C VAL A 193 -52.71 -25.21 5.37
N GLN A 194 -51.65 -25.84 5.86
CA GLN A 194 -51.06 -27.08 5.31
C GLN A 194 -51.13 -28.17 6.39
N PRO A 195 -51.02 -29.47 6.02
CA PRO A 195 -50.89 -30.55 7.00
C PRO A 195 -49.67 -30.34 7.91
N GLY A 196 -49.86 -30.44 9.23
CA GLY A 196 -48.85 -30.06 10.24
C GLY A 196 -49.38 -29.00 11.22
N VAL A 197 -48.48 -28.40 12.01
CA VAL A 197 -48.85 -27.39 13.05
C VAL A 197 -48.52 -25.97 12.60
N THR A 198 -49.54 -25.13 12.49
CA THR A 198 -49.44 -23.68 12.31
C THR A 198 -49.61 -22.97 13.65
N LEU A 199 -48.63 -22.19 14.06
CA LEU A 199 -48.69 -21.24 15.17
C LEU A 199 -49.15 -19.86 14.68
N TYR A 200 -49.90 -19.16 15.53
CA TYR A 200 -50.31 -17.77 15.31
C TYR A 200 -50.43 -17.02 16.66
N GLY A 201 -50.11 -15.74 16.72
CA GLY A 201 -50.25 -14.98 17.97
C GLY A 201 -49.81 -13.52 17.90
N GLN A 202 -49.99 -12.80 19.02
CA GLN A 202 -49.37 -11.50 19.29
C GLN A 202 -48.18 -11.71 20.23
N LEU A 203 -46.98 -11.33 19.78
CA LEU A 203 -45.76 -11.37 20.59
C LEU A 203 -45.28 -9.95 20.93
N MET A 204 -44.65 -9.84 22.10
CA MET A 204 -43.98 -8.63 22.59
C MET A 204 -42.46 -8.80 22.48
N LEU A 205 -41.84 -7.93 21.69
CA LEU A 205 -40.40 -7.91 21.40
C LEU A 205 -39.58 -7.47 22.64
N THR A 206 -39.42 -8.37 23.61
CA THR A 206 -39.01 -8.02 24.99
C THR A 206 -38.05 -9.02 25.66
N GLY A 207 -37.42 -9.91 24.88
CA GLY A 207 -36.23 -10.66 25.31
C GLY A 207 -34.92 -9.94 24.96
N GLU A 208 -33.78 -10.50 25.35
CA GLU A 208 -32.47 -9.80 25.34
C GLU A 208 -32.10 -9.23 23.95
N LEU A 209 -32.23 -10.04 22.89
CA LEU A 209 -31.90 -9.61 21.52
C LEU A 209 -32.79 -8.48 20.98
N PHE A 210 -33.99 -8.29 21.54
CA PHE A 210 -34.86 -7.16 21.20
C PHE A 210 -34.66 -5.98 22.14
N THR A 211 -34.27 -6.19 23.40
CA THR A 211 -33.76 -5.13 24.27
C THR A 211 -32.53 -4.46 23.66
N ASN A 212 -31.66 -5.23 23.00
CA ASN A 212 -30.55 -4.73 22.20
C ASN A 212 -30.98 -3.77 21.06
N LEU A 213 -32.17 -3.92 20.47
CA LEU A 213 -32.66 -2.95 19.46
C LEU A 213 -33.10 -1.62 20.06
N ILE A 214 -33.52 -1.56 21.33
CA ILE A 214 -34.08 -0.33 21.95
C ILE A 214 -33.10 0.86 21.94
N PRO A 215 -31.79 0.70 22.22
CA PRO A 215 -30.78 1.76 22.00
C PRO A 215 -30.72 2.32 20.57
N ILE A 216 -31.14 1.55 19.56
CA ILE A 216 -31.16 1.94 18.15
C ILE A 216 -32.51 2.58 17.77
N ILE A 217 -33.62 2.12 18.37
CA ILE A 217 -34.99 2.51 18.02
C ILE A 217 -35.71 3.20 19.20
N LYS A 218 -35.97 4.51 19.06
CA LYS A 218 -36.58 5.33 20.12
C LYS A 218 -38.12 5.22 20.16
N GLN A 219 -38.63 3.99 20.14
CA GLN A 219 -40.06 3.64 20.18
C GLN A 219 -40.32 2.52 21.20
N GLU A 220 -41.55 2.40 21.70
CA GLU A 220 -41.93 1.25 22.53
C GLU A 220 -41.89 -0.05 21.71
N PRO A 221 -41.56 -1.21 22.31
CA PRO A 221 -41.44 -2.47 21.57
C PRO A 221 -42.76 -2.85 20.88
N PRO A 222 -42.80 -2.93 19.53
CA PRO A 222 -44.05 -3.13 18.83
C PRO A 222 -44.65 -4.51 19.12
N CYS A 223 -45.98 -4.54 19.28
CA CYS A 223 -46.74 -5.77 19.50
C CYS A 223 -47.02 -6.43 18.14
N ILE A 224 -46.23 -7.45 17.81
CA ILE A 224 -46.18 -8.03 16.46
C ILE A 224 -47.14 -9.21 16.28
N ALA A 225 -47.79 -9.30 15.12
CA ALA A 225 -48.53 -10.48 14.70
C ALA A 225 -47.55 -11.51 14.12
N VAL A 226 -47.46 -12.69 14.75
CA VAL A 226 -46.45 -13.71 14.45
C VAL A 226 -47.10 -14.99 14.00
N TYR A 227 -46.50 -15.61 12.98
CA TYR A 227 -46.92 -16.88 12.41
C TYR A 227 -45.71 -17.78 12.17
N ALA A 228 -45.89 -19.08 12.41
CA ALA A 228 -44.86 -20.08 12.11
C ALA A 228 -45.50 -21.40 11.70
N TYR A 229 -44.83 -22.13 10.81
CA TYR A 229 -45.14 -23.53 10.55
C TYR A 229 -44.07 -24.38 11.25
N LEU A 230 -44.50 -25.23 12.19
CA LEU A 230 -43.61 -26.20 12.82
C LEU A 230 -43.46 -27.39 11.87
N ALA A 231 -42.35 -27.41 11.14
CA ALA A 231 -41.95 -28.59 10.38
C ALA A 231 -41.48 -29.70 11.33
N LYS A 232 -41.50 -30.95 10.84
CA LYS A 232 -40.99 -32.14 11.56
C LYS A 232 -39.51 -32.04 11.97
N GLU A 233 -38.76 -31.17 11.29
CA GLU A 233 -37.35 -30.87 11.55
C GLU A 233 -37.20 -29.40 11.96
N SER A 234 -36.44 -29.14 13.02
CA SER A 234 -36.27 -27.80 13.60
C SER A 234 -35.66 -26.79 12.62
N ALA A 235 -34.71 -27.21 11.78
CA ALA A 235 -34.08 -26.37 10.74
C ALA A 235 -35.07 -25.86 9.67
N ASN A 236 -36.20 -26.57 9.48
CA ASN A 236 -37.27 -26.22 8.56
C ASN A 236 -38.39 -25.41 9.23
N THR A 237 -38.27 -25.10 10.53
CA THR A 237 -39.18 -24.20 11.25
C THR A 237 -38.75 -22.75 11.05
N VAL A 238 -39.68 -21.89 10.59
CA VAL A 238 -39.43 -20.47 10.33
C VAL A 238 -40.52 -19.62 10.97
N PHE A 239 -40.11 -18.56 11.67
CA PHE A 239 -40.99 -17.58 12.28
C PHE A 239 -41.01 -16.30 11.44
N TYR A 240 -42.22 -15.83 11.15
CA TYR A 240 -42.51 -14.62 10.39
C TYR A 240 -43.32 -13.64 11.24
N ALA A 241 -42.96 -12.36 11.19
CA ALA A 241 -43.79 -11.30 11.76
C ALA A 241 -43.62 -9.98 11.02
N SER A 242 -44.68 -9.18 10.94
CA SER A 242 -44.59 -7.78 10.46
C SER A 242 -44.32 -6.83 11.63
N ILE A 243 -43.44 -5.85 11.42
CA ILE A 243 -43.03 -4.83 12.39
C ILE A 243 -43.36 -3.44 11.82
N GLU A 244 -43.84 -2.53 12.69
CA GLU A 244 -44.13 -1.15 12.30
C GLU A 244 -42.87 -0.35 11.94
N ASN A 245 -43.03 0.71 11.15
CA ASN A 245 -41.90 1.49 10.64
C ASN A 245 -41.26 2.34 11.76
N PHE A 246 -39.97 2.12 12.03
CA PHE A 246 -39.21 2.89 13.02
C PHE A 246 -38.09 3.73 12.38
N TYR A 247 -37.60 4.70 13.14
CA TYR A 247 -36.47 5.55 12.78
C TYR A 247 -35.20 5.08 13.49
N LEU A 248 -34.06 5.21 12.82
CA LEU A 248 -32.73 4.97 13.40
C LEU A 248 -32.17 6.33 13.84
N ILE A 249 -31.74 6.44 15.10
CA ILE A 249 -31.45 7.73 15.77
C ILE A 249 -32.74 8.56 15.96
N ASP A 250 -32.67 9.58 16.82
CA ASP A 250 -33.69 10.59 17.09
C ASP A 250 -33.88 11.58 15.91
N THR A 251 -33.92 11.07 14.66
CA THR A 251 -34.04 11.88 13.43
C THR A 251 -34.99 11.25 12.41
N GLU A 252 -35.74 12.06 11.67
CA GLU A 252 -36.58 11.59 10.57
C GLU A 252 -35.79 11.13 9.34
N ILE A 253 -34.46 11.29 9.36
CA ILE A 253 -33.57 11.18 8.21
C ILE A 253 -33.30 9.73 7.81
N VAL A 254 -33.23 8.80 8.77
CA VAL A 254 -33.04 7.37 8.49
C VAL A 254 -34.22 6.57 9.03
N ARG A 255 -35.03 6.03 8.12
CA ARG A 255 -36.26 5.29 8.42
C ARG A 255 -36.20 3.88 7.87
N PHE A 256 -36.45 2.89 8.72
CA PHE A 256 -36.68 1.51 8.31
C PHE A 256 -38.18 1.25 8.14
N SER A 257 -38.57 0.50 7.11
CA SER A 257 -39.98 0.37 6.71
C SER A 257 -40.27 -0.94 6.00
N GLN A 258 -41.55 -1.32 5.93
CA GLN A 258 -41.99 -2.61 5.37
C GLN A 258 -41.28 -3.81 6.05
N ILE A 259 -41.13 -3.74 7.37
CA ILE A 259 -40.22 -4.58 8.14
C ILE A 259 -40.87 -5.95 8.40
N THR A 260 -40.16 -7.02 8.05
CA THR A 260 -40.53 -8.41 8.30
C THR A 260 -39.43 -9.08 9.11
N LEU A 261 -39.73 -9.50 10.34
CA LEU A 261 -38.87 -10.37 11.13
C LEU A 261 -38.86 -11.77 10.50
N LEU A 262 -37.66 -12.28 10.25
CA LEU A 262 -37.37 -13.65 9.89
C LEU A 262 -36.47 -14.27 10.97
N TYR A 263 -36.97 -15.31 11.65
CA TYR A 263 -36.18 -16.06 12.63
C TYR A 263 -36.21 -17.57 12.36
N LYS A 264 -35.04 -18.21 12.52
CA LYS A 264 -34.82 -19.65 12.37
C LYS A 264 -34.09 -20.18 13.61
N PRO A 265 -34.66 -21.16 14.36
CA PRO A 265 -34.05 -21.68 15.59
C PRO A 265 -32.67 -22.34 15.43
N SER A 266 -32.22 -22.60 14.19
CA SER A 266 -30.89 -23.15 13.87
C SER A 266 -29.75 -22.13 13.97
N ASN A 267 -30.05 -20.83 14.00
CA ASN A 267 -29.03 -19.78 13.92
C ASN A 267 -28.63 -19.30 15.33
N ALA A 268 -27.34 -19.19 15.60
CA ALA A 268 -26.80 -18.86 16.91
C ALA A 268 -27.19 -17.44 17.37
N TRP A 269 -28.20 -17.34 18.24
CA TRP A 269 -28.66 -16.12 18.93
C TRP A 269 -28.71 -14.87 18.02
N ALA A 270 -29.36 -15.03 16.85
CA ALA A 270 -29.49 -13.99 15.85
C ALA A 270 -30.85 -14.03 15.13
N PHE A 271 -31.34 -12.87 14.70
CA PHE A 271 -32.50 -12.74 13.83
C PHE A 271 -32.27 -11.71 12.73
N ASP A 272 -32.99 -11.84 11.61
CA ASP A 272 -32.94 -10.90 10.49
C ASP A 272 -34.24 -10.10 10.43
N LEU A 273 -34.12 -8.77 10.44
CA LEU A 273 -35.23 -7.90 10.03
C LEU A 273 -35.05 -7.58 8.55
N GLN A 274 -35.85 -8.21 7.69
CA GLN A 274 -35.91 -7.87 6.26
C GLN A 274 -36.77 -6.63 6.06
N GLY A 275 -36.42 -5.75 5.14
CA GLY A 275 -37.27 -4.60 4.81
C GLY A 275 -36.56 -3.56 3.96
N MET A 276 -37.18 -2.38 3.88
CA MET A 276 -36.69 -1.23 3.14
C MET A 276 -36.19 -0.14 4.09
N MET A 277 -34.86 -0.04 4.22
CA MET A 277 -34.24 1.15 4.82
C MET A 277 -34.31 2.30 3.84
N SER A 278 -34.42 3.51 4.37
CA SER A 278 -34.40 4.72 3.58
C SER A 278 -33.71 5.86 4.28
N ILE A 279 -32.95 6.65 3.52
CA ILE A 279 -32.23 7.83 3.98
C ILE A 279 -32.67 9.05 3.18
N VAL A 280 -32.83 10.20 3.84
CA VAL A 280 -33.19 11.48 3.20
C VAL A 280 -31.94 12.36 3.10
N ILE A 281 -31.57 12.75 1.89
CA ILE A 281 -30.42 13.62 1.61
C ILE A 281 -30.86 14.69 0.63
N ASP A 282 -30.57 15.96 0.93
CA ASP A 282 -31.00 17.13 0.16
C ASP A 282 -32.53 17.15 -0.12
N GLY A 283 -33.32 16.69 0.86
CA GLY A 283 -34.78 16.54 0.77
C GLY A 283 -35.27 15.37 -0.08
N LYS A 284 -34.36 14.58 -0.68
CA LYS A 284 -34.66 13.47 -1.58
C LYS A 284 -34.49 12.13 -0.86
N LYS A 285 -35.48 11.24 -1.00
CA LYS A 285 -35.48 9.91 -0.36
C LYS A 285 -34.72 8.89 -1.22
N TYR A 286 -33.85 8.13 -0.58
CA TYR A 286 -33.08 7.02 -1.17
C TYR A 286 -33.43 5.72 -0.44
N GLU A 287 -33.71 4.64 -1.18
CA GLU A 287 -34.24 3.38 -0.64
C GLU A 287 -33.31 2.18 -0.89
N PHE A 288 -33.21 1.32 0.11
CA PHE A 288 -32.28 0.18 0.22
C PHE A 288 -33.04 -1.03 0.77
N SER A 289 -33.15 -2.11 -0.01
CA SER A 289 -33.84 -3.34 0.41
C SER A 289 -32.84 -4.40 0.88
N GLY A 290 -33.04 -4.95 2.08
CA GLY A 290 -32.17 -6.01 2.62
C GLY A 290 -32.49 -6.37 4.07
N ALA A 291 -31.53 -7.02 4.74
CA ALA A 291 -31.68 -7.50 6.11
C ALA A 291 -30.81 -6.70 7.10
N LEU A 292 -31.41 -6.30 8.21
CA LEU A 292 -30.71 -5.87 9.43
C LEU A 292 -30.59 -7.10 10.33
N THR A 293 -29.40 -7.70 10.34
CA THR A 293 -29.08 -8.85 11.20
C THR A 293 -28.76 -8.34 12.60
N VAL A 294 -29.45 -8.86 13.60
CA VAL A 294 -29.23 -8.56 15.03
C VAL A 294 -28.70 -9.81 15.71
N THR A 295 -27.66 -9.66 16.52
CA THR A 295 -27.01 -10.73 17.29
C THR A 295 -26.91 -10.34 18.77
N LYS A 296 -26.38 -11.21 19.63
CA LYS A 296 -26.09 -10.87 21.04
C LYS A 296 -25.16 -9.64 21.19
N ASP A 297 -24.19 -9.50 20.30
CA ASP A 297 -23.07 -8.56 20.47
C ASP A 297 -23.14 -7.33 19.55
N LYS A 298 -23.81 -7.44 18.40
CA LYS A 298 -23.94 -6.36 17.40
C LYS A 298 -25.22 -6.43 16.57
N ALA A 299 -25.62 -5.30 15.99
CA ALA A 299 -26.52 -5.23 14.86
C ALA A 299 -25.79 -4.69 13.63
N SER A 300 -26.13 -5.21 12.43
CA SER A 300 -25.50 -4.80 11.17
C SER A 300 -26.43 -4.93 9.96
N PHE A 301 -26.43 -3.91 9.11
CA PHE A 301 -27.08 -3.86 7.79
C PHE A 301 -26.06 -3.36 6.76
N SER A 302 -26.03 -3.95 5.57
CA SER A 302 -25.19 -3.49 4.44
C SER A 302 -25.87 -3.82 3.12
N VAL A 303 -26.31 -2.79 2.38
CA VAL A 303 -27.01 -2.95 1.11
C VAL A 303 -26.49 -1.96 0.06
N GLU A 304 -26.32 -2.46 -1.16
CA GLU A 304 -25.94 -1.67 -2.34
C GLU A 304 -27.16 -1.44 -3.25
N THR A 305 -27.22 -0.27 -3.90
CA THR A 305 -28.29 0.10 -4.83
C THR A 305 -27.75 0.82 -6.06
N LYS A 306 -28.51 0.76 -7.17
CA LYS A 306 -28.17 1.45 -8.44
C LYS A 306 -28.57 2.93 -8.45
N ASN A 307 -29.17 3.44 -7.36
CA ASN A 307 -29.48 4.85 -7.20
C ASN A 307 -28.19 5.71 -7.16
N GLU A 308 -28.34 7.01 -7.43
CA GLU A 308 -27.23 7.97 -7.44
C GLU A 308 -27.58 9.30 -6.75
N ILE A 309 -26.58 9.94 -6.13
CA ILE A 309 -26.69 11.31 -5.61
C ILE A 309 -25.89 12.25 -6.52
N THR A 310 -26.58 13.20 -7.13
CA THR A 310 -25.99 14.25 -7.96
C THR A 310 -25.80 15.52 -7.12
N SER A 311 -24.57 16.01 -7.02
CA SER A 311 -24.19 17.17 -6.19
C SER A 311 -24.56 17.05 -4.69
N PRO A 312 -24.11 15.98 -4.00
CA PRO A 312 -24.46 15.70 -2.60
C PRO A 312 -24.12 16.86 -1.67
N LEU A 313 -25.07 17.29 -0.84
CA LEU A 313 -24.98 18.47 0.05
C LEU A 313 -24.67 19.80 -0.68
N GLY A 314 -24.75 19.85 -2.01
CA GLY A 314 -24.31 20.99 -2.82
C GLY A 314 -22.86 20.92 -3.33
N MET A 315 -22.16 19.78 -3.13
CA MET A 315 -20.84 19.48 -3.69
C MET A 315 -20.92 19.37 -5.23
N PHE A 316 -20.88 20.52 -5.91
CA PHE A 316 -21.23 20.63 -7.32
C PHE A 316 -20.42 19.69 -8.22
N ASN A 317 -21.08 19.19 -9.26
CA ASN A 317 -20.52 18.35 -10.33
C ASN A 317 -19.97 16.97 -9.89
N ILE A 318 -19.88 16.69 -8.59
CA ILE A 318 -19.66 15.35 -8.04
C ILE A 318 -20.95 14.52 -8.13
N ARG A 319 -20.78 13.21 -8.38
CA ARG A 319 -21.84 12.22 -8.41
C ARG A 319 -21.41 10.98 -7.62
N LEU A 320 -22.22 10.56 -6.66
CA LEU A 320 -22.07 9.28 -5.96
C LEU A 320 -22.97 8.24 -6.64
N CYS A 321 -22.35 7.30 -7.35
CA CYS A 321 -22.99 6.15 -7.98
C CYS A 321 -22.87 4.89 -7.10
N GLN A 322 -23.63 3.83 -7.42
CA GLN A 322 -23.55 2.52 -6.72
C GLN A 322 -23.60 2.67 -5.20
N LEU A 323 -24.63 3.39 -4.72
CA LEU A 323 -24.73 3.78 -3.31
C LEU A 323 -24.79 2.56 -2.38
N LYS A 324 -24.01 2.58 -1.31
CA LYS A 324 -23.97 1.52 -0.29
C LYS A 324 -24.31 2.09 1.08
N LEU A 325 -25.46 1.71 1.63
CA LEU A 325 -25.83 2.02 3.01
C LEU A 325 -25.32 0.92 3.92
N ALA A 326 -24.42 1.29 4.84
CA ALA A 326 -23.98 0.45 5.95
C ALA A 326 -24.46 1.07 7.28
N VAL A 327 -24.98 0.22 8.17
CA VAL A 327 -25.33 0.56 9.55
C VAL A 327 -24.72 -0.50 10.46
N ALA A 328 -23.98 -0.10 11.49
CA ALA A 328 -23.38 -1.00 12.48
C ALA A 328 -23.46 -0.44 13.90
N TYR A 329 -23.70 -1.32 14.87
CA TYR A 329 -23.72 -0.97 16.30
C TYR A 329 -23.25 -2.15 17.17
N THR A 330 -22.46 -1.86 18.19
CA THR A 330 -21.87 -2.84 19.11
C THR A 330 -22.53 -2.74 20.49
N PHE A 331 -23.27 -3.75 20.92
CA PHE A 331 -24.00 -3.72 22.20
C PHE A 331 -23.07 -3.82 23.43
N LYS A 332 -21.92 -4.50 23.28
CA LYS A 332 -20.93 -4.67 24.36
C LYS A 332 -20.25 -3.37 24.78
N ASN A 333 -20.07 -2.42 23.86
CA ASN A 333 -19.43 -1.13 24.11
C ASN A 333 -20.41 0.02 23.93
N GLN A 334 -21.26 0.30 24.93
CA GLN A 334 -22.22 1.43 24.92
C GLN A 334 -21.57 2.84 24.80
N LYS A 335 -20.24 2.92 24.73
CA LYS A 335 -19.47 4.14 24.43
C LYS A 335 -19.29 4.38 22.92
N GLU A 336 -19.48 3.36 22.07
CA GLU A 336 -19.39 3.47 20.61
C GLU A 336 -20.72 4.02 20.05
N PRO A 337 -20.69 5.08 19.22
CA PRO A 337 -21.89 5.61 18.59
C PRO A 337 -22.40 4.68 17.47
N LEU A 338 -23.69 4.81 17.12
CA LEU A 338 -24.27 4.14 15.96
C LEU A 338 -23.59 4.62 14.67
N ASP A 339 -22.91 3.70 13.98
CA ASP A 339 -22.14 4.00 12.77
C ASP A 339 -23.04 3.85 11.53
N ILE A 340 -23.52 4.98 11.00
CA ILE A 340 -24.29 5.04 9.75
C ILE A 340 -23.41 5.67 8.68
N ARG A 341 -23.03 4.87 7.68
CA ARG A 341 -22.22 5.32 6.54
C ARG A 341 -22.95 5.07 5.24
N LEU A 342 -23.14 6.13 4.46
CA LEU A 342 -23.55 6.01 3.06
C LEU A 342 -22.32 6.24 2.18
N PHE A 343 -21.87 5.18 1.51
CA PHE A 343 -20.79 5.23 0.52
C PHE A 343 -21.35 5.34 -0.90
N GLY A 344 -20.48 5.71 -1.85
CA GLY A 344 -20.71 5.57 -3.28
C GLY A 344 -19.41 5.69 -4.07
N GLN A 345 -19.42 5.24 -5.32
CA GLN A 345 -18.33 5.44 -6.27
C GLN A 345 -18.43 6.83 -6.91
N VAL A 346 -17.29 7.53 -7.03
CA VAL A 346 -17.18 8.82 -7.71
C VAL A 346 -16.22 8.65 -8.90
N GLY A 347 -16.72 8.88 -10.12
CA GLY A 347 -15.91 8.81 -11.34
C GLY A 347 -15.35 10.17 -11.74
N PHE A 348 -14.06 10.20 -12.08
CA PHE A 348 -13.34 11.36 -12.61
C PHE A 348 -12.79 11.09 -14.02
N GLY A 349 -12.70 12.14 -14.85
CA GLY A 349 -12.36 12.04 -16.27
C GLY A 349 -13.55 11.61 -17.14
N GLN A 350 -13.47 11.86 -18.45
CA GLN A 350 -14.50 11.44 -19.40
C GLN A 350 -14.18 10.06 -20.01
N PRO A 351 -15.16 9.13 -20.10
CA PRO A 351 -14.96 7.86 -20.78
C PRO A 351 -15.00 8.03 -22.30
N GLY A 352 -13.84 8.35 -22.91
CA GLY A 352 -13.62 8.14 -24.34
C GLY A 352 -13.16 9.35 -25.16
N SER A 353 -11.86 9.62 -25.12
CA SER A 353 -11.11 10.27 -26.22
C SER A 353 -9.70 9.69 -26.32
N ASP A 354 -9.03 9.55 -25.16
CA ASP A 354 -7.60 9.24 -25.06
C ASP A 354 -7.31 7.75 -24.77
N GLY A 355 -8.31 6.87 -24.85
CA GLY A 355 -8.22 5.46 -24.49
C GLY A 355 -8.06 5.16 -22.99
N ARG A 356 -7.96 6.19 -22.14
CA ARG A 356 -7.87 6.05 -20.67
C ARG A 356 -9.24 5.69 -20.07
N SER A 357 -9.25 4.76 -19.12
CA SER A 357 -10.40 4.50 -18.25
C SER A 357 -10.55 5.64 -17.23
N PRO A 358 -11.78 6.08 -16.89
CA PRO A 358 -11.99 7.07 -15.84
C PRO A 358 -11.50 6.58 -14.47
N VAL A 359 -11.04 7.51 -13.63
CA VAL A 359 -10.56 7.21 -12.28
C VAL A 359 -11.76 7.10 -11.35
N VAL A 360 -12.00 5.91 -10.78
CA VAL A 360 -13.11 5.68 -9.83
C VAL A 360 -12.56 5.68 -8.41
N LEU A 361 -13.05 6.59 -7.58
CA LEU A 361 -12.69 6.74 -6.17
C LEU A 361 -13.90 6.42 -5.27
N THR A 362 -13.66 6.17 -3.98
CA THR A 362 -14.72 5.95 -2.99
C THR A 362 -15.04 7.25 -2.26
N GLY A 363 -16.31 7.66 -2.33
CA GLY A 363 -16.88 8.73 -1.54
C GLY A 363 -17.83 8.22 -0.46
N TYR A 364 -18.04 9.02 0.58
CA TYR A 364 -18.98 8.77 1.65
C TYR A 364 -19.58 10.05 2.22
N ILE A 365 -20.75 9.93 2.85
CA ILE A 365 -21.46 11.03 3.51
C ILE A 365 -21.48 10.77 5.03
N LEU A 366 -21.03 11.74 5.80
CA LEU A 366 -21.05 11.73 7.27
C LEU A 366 -22.27 12.46 7.82
N LEU A 367 -22.90 11.84 8.81
CA LEU A 367 -24.03 12.38 9.56
C LEU A 367 -23.50 12.89 10.91
N ILE A 368 -23.61 14.20 11.17
CA ILE A 368 -23.30 14.81 12.46
C ILE A 368 -24.61 14.96 13.22
N ASN A 369 -24.74 14.33 14.39
CA ASN A 369 -26.00 14.24 15.15
C ASN A 369 -27.18 13.75 14.30
N GLY A 370 -26.92 12.80 13.38
CA GLY A 370 -27.91 12.27 12.43
C GLY A 370 -28.18 13.17 11.20
N VAL A 371 -27.61 14.37 11.11
CA VAL A 371 -27.79 15.30 9.98
C VAL A 371 -26.62 15.16 8.97
N PRO A 372 -26.88 14.79 7.70
CA PRO A 372 -25.88 14.81 6.63
C PRO A 372 -25.20 16.17 6.52
N SER A 373 -23.91 16.24 6.84
CA SER A 373 -23.20 17.51 7.03
C SER A 373 -21.87 17.61 6.29
N ILE A 374 -21.25 16.47 5.99
CA ILE A 374 -19.98 16.39 5.24
C ILE A 374 -20.11 15.30 4.17
N VAL A 375 -19.60 15.59 2.98
CA VAL A 375 -19.25 14.59 1.96
C VAL A 375 -17.74 14.53 1.85
N GLU A 376 -17.14 13.35 1.85
CA GLU A 376 -15.69 13.18 1.65
C GLU A 376 -15.43 12.08 0.61
N VAL A 377 -14.46 12.30 -0.27
CA VAL A 377 -13.99 11.35 -1.29
C VAL A 377 -12.50 11.11 -1.06
N GLY A 378 -12.12 9.86 -0.81
CA GLY A 378 -10.73 9.47 -0.58
C GLY A 378 -9.94 9.54 -1.89
N LEU A 379 -8.77 10.18 -1.84
CA LEU A 379 -7.81 10.28 -2.95
C LEU A 379 -6.74 9.17 -2.91
N ASP A 380 -6.82 8.27 -1.93
CA ASP A 380 -5.88 7.18 -1.67
C ASP A 380 -5.99 6.08 -2.75
N ALA A 381 -5.39 6.34 -3.91
CA ALA A 381 -5.52 5.53 -5.12
C ALA A 381 -4.34 4.57 -5.28
N ALA A 382 -4.50 3.32 -4.83
CA ALA A 382 -3.52 2.23 -4.89
C ALA A 382 -3.09 1.74 -6.30
N ALA A 383 -3.18 2.59 -7.34
CA ALA A 383 -2.73 2.26 -8.70
C ALA A 383 -2.44 3.47 -9.63
N LYS A 384 -3.06 4.64 -9.46
CA LYS A 384 -3.05 5.70 -10.52
C LYS A 384 -2.97 7.16 -10.07
N GLY A 385 -3.43 7.53 -8.87
CA GLY A 385 -3.63 8.93 -8.48
C GLY A 385 -4.75 9.63 -9.27
N LEU A 386 -5.14 10.83 -8.84
CA LEU A 386 -6.09 11.67 -9.59
C LEU A 386 -5.33 12.79 -10.32
N GLY A 387 -5.46 12.85 -11.65
CA GLY A 387 -4.86 13.92 -12.45
C GLY A 387 -5.61 15.25 -12.32
N ILE A 388 -4.88 16.37 -12.35
CA ILE A 388 -5.49 17.71 -12.31
C ILE A 388 -6.39 17.98 -13.53
N ASP A 389 -6.08 17.40 -14.69
CA ASP A 389 -6.92 17.49 -15.90
C ASP A 389 -8.27 16.76 -15.70
N ASP A 390 -8.25 15.55 -15.13
CA ASP A 390 -9.45 14.77 -14.81
C ASP A 390 -10.30 15.48 -13.75
N PHE A 391 -9.65 16.06 -12.73
CA PHE A 391 -10.30 16.90 -11.72
C PHE A 391 -10.99 18.13 -12.35
N PHE A 392 -10.29 18.90 -13.19
CA PHE A 392 -10.87 20.07 -13.84
C PHE A 392 -12.04 19.70 -14.77
N THR A 393 -11.89 18.63 -15.54
CA THR A 393 -12.92 18.13 -16.46
C THR A 393 -14.18 17.69 -15.72
N THR A 394 -14.04 17.07 -14.55
CA THR A 394 -15.18 16.58 -13.75
C THR A 394 -15.80 17.66 -12.87
N VAL A 395 -14.99 18.35 -12.07
CA VAL A 395 -15.45 19.21 -10.96
C VAL A 395 -15.68 20.65 -11.41
N VAL A 396 -14.71 21.24 -12.11
CA VAL A 396 -14.76 22.66 -12.52
C VAL A 396 -15.56 22.83 -13.83
N GLN A 397 -15.52 21.84 -14.73
CA GLN A 397 -16.21 21.81 -16.03
C GLN A 397 -15.82 22.95 -17.01
N THR A 398 -14.71 23.64 -16.73
CA THR A 398 -14.09 24.59 -17.66
C THR A 398 -13.18 23.89 -18.67
N LYS A 399 -12.75 24.61 -19.73
CA LYS A 399 -11.72 24.10 -20.66
C LYS A 399 -10.36 23.94 -19.98
N ASN A 400 -10.13 22.74 -19.45
CA ASN A 400 -8.87 22.16 -19.00
C ASN A 400 -8.13 22.91 -17.88
N TRP A 401 -7.10 22.25 -17.35
CA TRP A 401 -6.03 22.90 -16.60
C TRP A 401 -5.34 23.97 -17.48
N PRO A 402 -4.89 25.12 -16.94
CA PRO A 402 -4.38 26.22 -17.77
C PRO A 402 -3.15 25.82 -18.61
N ASP A 403 -3.18 26.13 -19.91
CA ASP A 403 -2.11 25.77 -20.84
C ASP A 403 -0.73 26.27 -20.36
N GLY A 404 0.25 25.37 -20.40
CA GLY A 404 1.63 25.62 -19.97
C GLY A 404 1.91 25.39 -18.48
N PHE A 405 0.90 25.38 -17.61
CA PHE A 405 1.07 25.02 -16.19
C PHE A 405 1.54 23.55 -16.04
N LEU A 406 2.26 23.22 -14.97
CA LEU A 406 2.69 21.84 -14.69
C LEU A 406 1.47 20.94 -14.46
N LYS A 407 1.49 19.73 -15.05
CA LYS A 407 0.48 18.71 -14.75
C LYS A 407 0.73 18.17 -13.34
N ILE A 408 -0.30 18.25 -12.50
CA ILE A 408 -0.30 17.83 -11.11
C ILE A 408 -1.08 16.51 -10.97
N VAL A 409 -0.64 15.64 -10.06
CA VAL A 409 -1.35 14.42 -9.65
C VAL A 409 -1.50 14.44 -8.13
N PHE A 410 -2.73 14.30 -7.65
CA PHE A 410 -3.03 14.11 -6.24
C PHE A 410 -2.66 12.69 -5.84
N LYS A 411 -1.79 12.54 -4.82
CA LYS A 411 -1.19 11.26 -4.41
C LYS A 411 -2.01 10.51 -3.35
N SER A 412 -2.43 11.23 -2.33
CA SER A 412 -3.16 10.75 -1.16
C SER A 412 -3.98 11.88 -0.54
N GLY A 413 -4.87 11.57 0.40
CA GLY A 413 -5.69 12.54 1.11
C GLY A 413 -7.15 12.52 0.68
N ARG A 414 -7.79 13.69 0.57
CA ARG A 414 -9.25 13.80 0.46
C ARG A 414 -9.74 15.01 -0.33
N LEU A 415 -10.89 14.83 -0.96
CA LEU A 415 -11.71 15.86 -1.56
C LEU A 415 -13.03 15.93 -0.77
N TYR A 416 -13.36 17.05 -0.14
CA TYR A 416 -14.53 17.12 0.76
C TYR A 416 -15.38 18.38 0.56
N TYR A 417 -16.67 18.26 0.88
CA TYR A 417 -17.59 19.37 1.04
C TYR A 417 -18.20 19.34 2.43
N SER A 418 -18.22 20.48 3.13
CA SER A 418 -18.81 20.59 4.47
C SER A 418 -19.80 21.76 4.57
N THR A 419 -20.96 21.51 5.16
CA THR A 419 -21.94 22.56 5.52
C THR A 419 -21.61 23.26 6.84
N VAL A 420 -20.75 22.64 7.66
CA VAL A 420 -20.29 23.05 9.00
C VAL A 420 -18.79 23.35 9.03
N SER A 421 -18.29 23.84 10.15
CA SER A 421 -16.85 23.91 10.44
C SER A 421 -16.55 23.35 11.83
N GLY A 422 -15.38 22.74 12.01
CA GLY A 422 -14.94 22.15 13.28
C GLY A 422 -14.22 20.81 13.08
N THR A 423 -13.76 20.21 14.18
CA THR A 423 -13.08 18.90 14.15
C THR A 423 -14.06 17.77 14.42
N TYR A 424 -14.15 16.83 13.49
CA TYR A 424 -15.02 15.66 13.56
C TYR A 424 -14.22 14.41 13.16
N PHE A 425 -14.36 13.30 13.90
CA PHE A 425 -13.61 12.06 13.64
C PHE A 425 -12.09 12.28 13.49
N SER A 426 -11.50 13.11 14.37
CA SER A 426 -10.09 13.52 14.36
C SER A 426 -9.60 14.26 13.09
N LYS A 427 -10.51 14.73 12.23
CA LYS A 427 -10.22 15.55 11.05
C LYS A 427 -10.84 16.94 11.21
N GLU A 428 -10.08 18.01 10.90
CA GLU A 428 -10.64 19.35 10.78
C GLU A 428 -11.50 19.46 9.50
N TYR A 429 -12.60 20.20 9.54
CA TYR A 429 -13.40 20.54 8.37
C TYR A 429 -13.69 22.04 8.34
N LYS A 430 -13.54 22.65 7.16
CA LYS A 430 -13.92 24.05 6.89
C LYS A 430 -15.15 24.08 5.99
N LYS A 431 -16.11 24.95 6.28
CA LYS A 431 -17.33 25.10 5.48
C LYS A 431 -17.01 25.53 4.05
N GLY A 432 -17.47 24.77 3.07
CA GLY A 432 -17.15 24.96 1.65
C GLY A 432 -16.72 23.66 0.97
N PHE A 433 -16.15 23.78 -0.23
CA PHE A 433 -15.60 22.68 -1.02
C PHE A 433 -14.07 22.78 -1.01
N TYR A 434 -13.39 21.76 -0.49
CA TYR A 434 -11.94 21.74 -0.33
C TYR A 434 -11.28 20.45 -0.83
N VAL A 435 -10.00 20.54 -1.16
CA VAL A 435 -9.09 19.40 -1.33
C VAL A 435 -7.98 19.51 -0.29
N ASP A 436 -7.75 18.47 0.50
CA ASP A 436 -6.53 18.33 1.31
C ASP A 436 -5.73 17.16 0.74
N SER A 437 -4.52 17.39 0.23
CA SER A 437 -3.77 16.35 -0.49
C SER A 437 -2.27 16.58 -0.47
N VAL A 438 -1.50 15.57 -0.89
CA VAL A 438 -0.10 15.74 -1.27
C VAL A 438 -0.01 15.77 -2.80
N ILE A 439 0.66 16.80 -3.32
CA ILE A 439 1.01 16.93 -4.74
C ILE A 439 2.52 16.89 -4.92
N GLU A 440 2.95 16.61 -6.15
CA GLU A 440 4.36 16.54 -6.54
C GLU A 440 4.67 17.64 -7.58
N VAL A 441 5.72 18.41 -7.33
CA VAL A 441 6.20 19.50 -8.20
C VAL A 441 7.71 19.33 -8.38
N TYR A 442 8.12 18.99 -9.60
CA TYR A 442 9.51 18.64 -9.95
C TYR A 442 10.15 17.70 -8.91
N ASP A 443 9.51 16.55 -8.69
CA ASP A 443 9.98 15.46 -7.81
C ASP A 443 9.99 15.78 -6.30
N HIS A 444 9.57 16.98 -5.89
CA HIS A 444 9.38 17.37 -4.49
C HIS A 444 7.91 17.36 -4.08
N GLN A 445 7.63 16.97 -2.83
CA GLN A 445 6.27 16.86 -2.30
C GLN A 445 5.84 18.12 -1.54
N PHE A 446 4.60 18.55 -1.79
CA PHE A 446 3.94 19.65 -1.10
C PHE A 446 2.59 19.16 -0.54
N ALA A 447 2.37 19.37 0.75
CA ALA A 447 1.04 19.25 1.35
C ALA A 447 0.25 20.50 0.99
N ILE A 448 -0.95 20.32 0.44
CA ILE A 448 -1.82 21.39 -0.03
C ILE A 448 -3.19 21.36 0.65
N GLN A 449 -3.75 22.55 0.85
CA GLN A 449 -5.17 22.77 1.02
C GLN A 449 -5.65 23.67 -0.11
N ALA A 450 -6.67 23.21 -0.83
CA ALA A 450 -7.24 23.93 -1.97
C ALA A 450 -8.70 24.26 -1.75
N LEU A 451 -9.11 25.51 -1.98
CA LEU A 451 -10.50 25.93 -2.08
C LEU A 451 -10.99 25.71 -3.53
N VAL A 452 -12.16 25.09 -3.67
CA VAL A 452 -12.73 24.72 -4.98
C VAL A 452 -13.97 25.56 -5.27
N SER A 453 -14.00 26.24 -6.42
CA SER A 453 -15.15 26.99 -6.92
C SER A 453 -15.58 26.48 -8.32
N LYS A 454 -16.64 27.03 -8.89
CA LYS A 454 -17.09 26.66 -10.25
C LYS A 454 -16.25 27.32 -11.34
N GLU A 455 -15.50 28.35 -10.97
CA GLU A 455 -14.66 29.18 -11.82
C GLU A 455 -13.21 28.70 -11.84
N GLY A 456 -12.82 27.86 -10.87
CA GLY A 456 -11.46 27.32 -10.74
C GLY A 456 -11.13 26.84 -9.33
N ILE A 457 -9.85 26.81 -9.00
CA ILE A 457 -9.35 26.51 -7.65
C ILE A 457 -8.31 27.53 -7.20
N GLU A 458 -8.19 27.67 -5.89
CA GLU A 458 -7.05 28.30 -5.22
C GLU A 458 -6.39 27.26 -4.32
N ILE A 459 -5.11 26.96 -4.56
CA ILE A 459 -4.27 26.04 -3.80
C ILE A 459 -3.25 26.86 -3.03
N ASP A 460 -3.24 26.69 -1.71
CA ASP A 460 -2.10 27.04 -0.86
C ASP A 460 -1.48 25.74 -0.31
N GLY A 461 -0.16 25.68 -0.23
CA GLY A 461 0.53 24.53 0.33
C GLY A 461 1.97 24.82 0.74
N PHE A 462 2.61 23.82 1.32
CA PHE A 462 3.97 23.89 1.84
C PHE A 462 4.67 22.54 1.73
N SER A 463 5.99 22.55 1.59
CA SER A 463 6.79 21.35 1.79
C SER A 463 7.18 21.19 3.27
N HIS A 464 7.26 19.94 3.74
CA HIS A 464 7.74 19.61 5.09
C HIS A 464 9.28 19.56 5.17
N SER A 465 9.96 19.91 4.08
CA SER A 465 11.42 19.90 3.96
C SER A 465 11.88 21.10 3.15
N VAL A 466 13.05 21.64 3.50
CA VAL A 466 13.76 22.61 2.65
C VAL A 466 14.14 21.97 1.31
N LEU A 467 14.24 22.77 0.25
CA LEU A 467 14.78 22.32 -1.03
C LEU A 467 16.25 22.71 -1.11
N ASP A 468 17.16 21.74 -0.97
CA ASP A 468 18.61 21.94 -1.06
C ASP A 468 19.10 21.77 -2.50
N PHE A 469 19.66 22.85 -3.08
CA PHE A 469 20.34 22.88 -4.38
C PHE A 469 21.84 23.16 -4.20
N ASP A 470 22.45 22.57 -3.16
CA ASP A 470 23.85 22.61 -2.71
C ASP A 470 24.37 23.99 -2.25
N VAL A 471 24.19 25.01 -3.08
CA VAL A 471 24.65 26.39 -2.86
C VAL A 471 23.51 27.30 -2.43
N VAL A 472 22.28 26.95 -2.83
CA VAL A 472 21.03 27.65 -2.51
C VAL A 472 20.07 26.69 -1.85
N VAL A 473 19.48 27.09 -0.73
CA VAL A 473 18.44 26.34 -0.03
C VAL A 473 17.16 27.19 0.02
N PHE A 474 16.04 26.62 -0.41
CA PHE A 474 14.71 27.24 -0.26
C PHE A 474 14.04 26.73 1.02
N THR A 475 13.69 27.67 1.89
CA THR A 475 13.04 27.46 3.20
C THR A 475 11.63 28.08 3.21
N GLY A 476 10.91 27.96 4.33
CA GLY A 476 9.77 28.83 4.62
C GLY A 476 10.16 30.31 4.58
N SER A 477 9.20 31.19 4.28
CA SER A 477 9.45 32.64 4.15
C SER A 477 9.78 33.35 5.48
N ASP A 478 9.70 32.61 6.58
CA ASP A 478 10.05 32.98 7.96
C ASP A 478 11.44 32.47 8.38
N PHE A 479 12.13 31.69 7.52
CA PHE A 479 13.45 31.08 7.76
C PHE A 479 13.52 30.13 8.96
N LEU A 480 12.38 29.64 9.45
CA LEU A 480 12.36 28.70 10.56
C LEU A 480 13.03 27.36 10.17
N PRO A 481 13.71 26.68 11.12
CA PRO A 481 14.16 25.31 10.92
C PRO A 481 13.01 24.41 10.44
N ASP A 482 13.34 23.49 9.54
CA ASP A 482 12.44 22.44 9.03
C ASP A 482 11.15 22.93 8.32
N THR A 483 11.03 24.25 8.05
CA THR A 483 9.99 24.78 7.16
C THR A 483 10.46 24.78 5.71
N GLY A 484 9.71 24.11 4.83
CA GLY A 484 9.90 24.16 3.38
C GLY A 484 9.21 25.36 2.73
N PRO A 485 9.47 25.62 1.43
CA PRO A 485 8.82 26.70 0.70
C PRO A 485 7.32 26.46 0.55
N GLN A 486 6.58 27.56 0.37
CA GLN A 486 5.14 27.55 0.11
C GLN A 486 4.87 27.48 -1.40
N VAL A 487 3.88 26.72 -1.82
CA VAL A 487 3.37 26.69 -3.19
C VAL A 487 2.02 27.39 -3.24
N TYR A 488 1.82 28.28 -4.22
CA TYR A 488 0.54 28.93 -4.48
C TYR A 488 0.11 28.70 -5.92
N ILE A 489 -1.17 28.35 -6.13
CA ILE A 489 -1.79 28.29 -7.46
C ILE A 489 -3.18 28.91 -7.36
N SER A 490 -3.52 29.87 -8.22
CA SER A 490 -4.89 30.34 -8.38
C SER A 490 -5.25 30.36 -9.85
N THR A 491 -6.29 29.62 -10.23
CA THR A 491 -6.83 29.65 -11.59
C THR A 491 -7.99 30.64 -11.73
N LEU A 492 -8.28 31.42 -10.69
CA LEU A 492 -9.37 32.39 -10.66
C LEU A 492 -8.99 33.72 -11.34
N GLY A 493 -9.99 34.37 -11.93
CA GLY A 493 -9.83 35.69 -12.56
C GLY A 493 -8.99 35.67 -13.85
N ALA A 494 -8.56 36.86 -14.28
CA ALA A 494 -7.79 37.03 -15.53
C ALA A 494 -6.30 36.71 -15.36
N SER A 495 -5.72 37.02 -14.19
CA SER A 495 -4.32 36.77 -13.87
C SER A 495 -4.17 35.44 -13.13
N LYS A 496 -4.21 34.32 -13.87
CA LYS A 496 -3.92 32.99 -13.30
C LYS A 496 -2.49 32.98 -12.75
N LYS A 497 -2.31 32.46 -11.53
CA LYS A 497 -1.04 32.42 -10.81
C LYS A 497 -0.61 30.99 -10.55
N PHE A 498 0.68 30.74 -10.62
CA PHE A 498 1.36 29.60 -10.05
C PHE A 498 2.76 30.06 -9.67
N GLY A 499 3.24 29.72 -8.47
CA GLY A 499 4.59 30.04 -8.05
C GLY A 499 4.96 29.43 -6.71
N LEU A 500 6.18 29.73 -6.27
CA LEU A 500 6.73 29.31 -4.99
C LEU A 500 7.11 30.56 -4.18
N LYS A 501 6.70 30.60 -2.91
CA LYS A 501 7.09 31.64 -1.95
C LYS A 501 8.06 31.01 -0.94
N ALA A 502 9.32 31.44 -1.00
CA ALA A 502 10.42 30.84 -0.27
C ALA A 502 11.23 31.88 0.51
N GLY A 503 11.78 31.48 1.66
CA GLY A 503 13.00 32.10 2.19
C GLY A 503 14.19 31.57 1.40
N ILE A 504 15.06 32.44 0.89
CA ILE A 504 16.25 32.02 0.15
C ILE A 504 17.47 32.09 1.07
N ARG A 505 18.14 30.96 1.26
CA ARG A 505 19.44 30.85 1.95
C ARG A 505 20.52 30.57 0.90
N LEU A 506 21.62 31.31 0.94
CA LEU A 506 22.73 31.25 -0.01
C LEU A 506 24.04 31.18 0.79
N PHE A 507 24.88 30.17 0.56
CA PHE A 507 26.10 29.92 1.33
C PHE A 507 25.85 29.97 2.86
N ASP A 508 24.98 29.09 3.35
CA ASP A 508 24.53 28.98 4.76
C ASP A 508 23.93 30.27 5.38
N LYS A 509 23.65 31.31 4.58
CA LYS A 509 23.14 32.59 5.08
C LYS A 509 21.78 32.95 4.50
N ASP A 510 20.85 33.32 5.36
CA ASP A 510 19.53 33.83 4.99
C ASP A 510 19.67 35.16 4.23
N VAL A 511 19.10 35.22 3.02
CA VAL A 511 19.24 36.32 2.07
C VAL A 511 18.07 37.29 2.21
N ALA A 512 16.89 36.84 1.76
CA ALA A 512 15.58 37.47 1.88
C ALA A 512 14.52 36.51 1.32
N SER A 513 13.24 36.77 1.58
CA SER A 513 12.13 36.02 1.00
C SER A 513 11.87 36.46 -0.44
N ALA A 514 11.59 35.52 -1.34
CA ALA A 514 11.20 35.79 -2.72
C ALA A 514 9.94 35.00 -3.11
N ASN A 515 9.21 35.55 -4.08
CA ASN A 515 8.27 34.80 -4.90
C ASN A 515 9.00 34.41 -6.21
N LEU A 516 8.90 33.15 -6.60
CA LEU A 516 9.32 32.64 -7.89
C LEU A 516 8.04 32.27 -8.65
N ASP A 517 7.62 33.12 -9.56
CA ASP A 517 6.44 32.87 -10.39
C ASP A 517 6.78 31.85 -11.48
N TYR A 518 5.84 30.96 -11.79
CA TYR A 518 5.99 29.95 -12.82
C TYR A 518 5.66 30.55 -14.20
N ASN A 519 6.68 30.67 -15.04
CA ASN A 519 6.53 31.15 -16.40
C ASN A 519 6.01 30.02 -17.30
N THR A 520 4.77 30.15 -17.76
CA THR A 520 4.06 29.14 -18.58
C THR A 520 4.65 28.94 -19.97
N THR A 521 5.44 29.91 -20.47
CA THR A 521 6.04 29.87 -21.80
C THR A 521 7.38 29.17 -21.78
N SER A 522 8.25 29.52 -20.84
CA SER A 522 9.56 28.86 -20.63
C SER A 522 9.47 27.57 -19.81
N ARG A 523 8.32 27.31 -19.16
CA ARG A 523 8.02 26.15 -18.30
C ARG A 523 9.05 25.96 -17.17
N GLN A 524 9.31 27.04 -16.45
CA GLN A 524 10.23 27.07 -15.31
C GLN A 524 9.74 28.10 -14.28
N PHE A 525 10.11 27.90 -13.01
CA PHE A 525 9.97 28.94 -11.99
C PHE A 525 11.04 30.01 -12.23
N GLU A 526 10.66 31.28 -12.21
CA GLU A 526 11.53 32.44 -12.43
C GLU A 526 11.31 33.45 -11.29
N GLY A 527 12.39 33.97 -10.71
CA GLY A 527 12.27 34.92 -9.60
C GLY A 527 13.55 35.71 -9.36
N LYS A 528 13.44 36.78 -8.57
CA LYS A 528 14.55 37.69 -8.27
C LYS A 528 14.50 38.13 -6.81
N VAL A 529 15.63 38.06 -6.12
CA VAL A 529 15.77 38.49 -4.72
C VAL A 529 16.80 39.60 -4.62
N THR A 530 16.59 40.57 -3.73
CA THR A 530 17.61 41.55 -3.37
C THR A 530 18.10 41.28 -1.96
N TYR A 531 19.38 40.96 -1.82
CA TYR A 531 20.03 40.78 -0.53
C TYR A 531 20.22 42.15 0.15
N PRO A 532 19.86 42.35 1.43
CA PRO A 532 19.97 43.66 2.06
C PRO A 532 21.41 44.08 2.42
N GLY A 533 22.37 43.15 2.38
CA GLY A 533 23.78 43.40 2.74
C GLY A 533 24.70 43.66 1.53
N THR A 534 25.99 43.36 1.70
CA THR A 534 27.02 43.45 0.66
C THR A 534 27.52 42.05 0.27
N ILE A 535 27.65 41.76 -1.03
CA ILE A 535 28.31 40.55 -1.56
C ILE A 535 29.45 41.00 -2.48
N LEU A 536 30.67 40.53 -2.24
CA LEU A 536 31.86 40.80 -3.08
C LEU A 536 32.06 42.30 -3.41
N GLY A 537 31.75 43.18 -2.47
CA GLY A 537 31.86 44.65 -2.60
C GLY A 537 30.60 45.36 -3.11
N VAL A 538 29.62 44.66 -3.69
CA VAL A 538 28.36 45.26 -4.18
C VAL A 538 27.31 45.30 -3.07
N SER A 539 26.83 46.50 -2.73
CA SER A 539 25.78 46.76 -1.74
C SER A 539 24.38 46.59 -2.32
N GLN A 540 23.48 45.98 -1.56
CA GLN A 540 22.12 45.62 -1.98
C GLN A 540 22.05 44.89 -3.34
N PRO A 541 22.85 43.82 -3.54
CA PRO A 541 22.89 43.10 -4.80
C PRO A 541 21.58 42.34 -5.05
N SER A 542 21.15 42.33 -6.31
CA SER A 542 20.00 41.55 -6.77
C SER A 542 20.48 40.30 -7.51
N ILE A 543 19.81 39.17 -7.25
CA ILE A 543 20.14 37.85 -7.79
C ILE A 543 18.88 37.26 -8.42
N GLY A 544 18.97 36.88 -9.69
CA GLY A 544 17.91 36.23 -10.46
C GLY A 544 18.10 34.71 -10.47
N PHE A 545 16.98 33.97 -10.42
CA PHE A 545 16.96 32.52 -10.41
C PHE A 545 15.99 31.98 -11.46
N ALA A 546 16.30 30.80 -12.00
CA ALA A 546 15.35 29.97 -12.75
C ALA A 546 15.50 28.50 -12.35
N TRP A 547 14.38 27.77 -12.27
CA TRP A 547 14.38 26.34 -11.92
C TRP A 547 13.44 25.53 -12.82
N SER A 548 13.96 24.49 -13.46
CA SER A 548 13.21 23.53 -14.28
C SER A 548 13.77 22.11 -14.16
N LYS A 549 12.93 21.10 -14.41
CA LYS A 549 13.36 19.68 -14.39
C LYS A 549 14.39 19.34 -15.48
N GLU A 550 14.41 20.06 -16.60
CA GLU A 550 15.36 19.81 -17.70
C GLU A 550 16.73 20.50 -17.49
N LYS A 551 16.74 21.66 -16.83
CA LYS A 551 17.91 22.56 -16.78
C LYS A 551 18.44 22.79 -15.36
N GLY A 552 17.90 22.06 -14.39
CA GLY A 552 18.23 22.19 -12.97
C GLY A 552 17.85 23.56 -12.39
N PHE A 553 18.42 23.85 -11.22
CA PHE A 553 18.43 25.19 -10.64
C PHE A 553 19.56 26.02 -11.27
N ARG A 554 19.28 27.27 -11.64
CA ARG A 554 20.21 28.17 -12.32
C ARG A 554 20.08 29.59 -11.79
N ILE A 555 21.21 30.29 -11.77
CA ILE A 555 21.28 31.74 -11.50
C ILE A 555 21.23 32.46 -12.84
N THR A 556 20.19 33.26 -13.07
CA THR A 556 19.96 33.99 -14.34
C THR A 556 20.47 35.42 -14.31
N GLU A 557 20.65 35.99 -13.12
CA GLU A 557 21.22 37.32 -12.92
C GLU A 557 22.10 37.30 -11.66
N TRP A 558 23.33 37.80 -11.77
CA TRP A 558 24.30 37.82 -10.66
C TRP A 558 24.96 39.20 -10.57
N PRO A 559 25.21 39.74 -9.36
CA PRO A 559 25.63 41.11 -9.14
C PRO A 559 27.10 41.44 -9.49
N MET A 560 27.76 40.73 -10.42
CA MET A 560 29.15 41.01 -10.78
C MET A 560 29.34 41.44 -12.23
N GLU A 561 29.81 42.67 -12.38
CA GLU A 561 30.64 43.06 -13.54
C GLU A 561 32.07 43.44 -13.09
N HIS A 562 32.26 43.95 -11.86
CA HIS A 562 33.58 44.37 -11.35
C HIS A 562 33.84 43.94 -9.89
N THR A 563 34.88 43.14 -9.68
CA THR A 563 35.48 42.82 -8.37
C THR A 563 36.96 43.21 -8.39
N SER A 564 37.36 44.28 -7.70
CA SER A 564 38.69 44.89 -7.84
C SER A 564 39.78 44.26 -6.96
N ASN A 565 39.96 42.94 -7.05
CA ASN A 565 41.02 42.24 -6.33
C ASN A 565 42.39 42.44 -7.03
N THR A 566 43.39 42.90 -6.26
CA THR A 566 44.79 42.99 -6.70
C THR A 566 45.54 41.79 -6.13
N ILE A 567 46.13 40.97 -7.00
CA ILE A 567 46.93 39.80 -6.62
C ILE A 567 48.37 40.07 -7.08
N ASP A 568 49.36 39.87 -6.20
CA ASP A 568 50.77 40.09 -6.56
C ASP A 568 51.34 38.91 -7.36
N TYR A 569 51.17 38.96 -8.68
CA TYR A 569 51.69 37.93 -9.60
C TYR A 569 53.22 37.95 -9.74
N ALA A 570 53.92 39.03 -9.35
CA ALA A 570 55.35 39.18 -9.64
C ALA A 570 56.18 38.08 -8.95
N GLY A 571 55.91 37.81 -7.66
CA GLY A 571 56.59 36.76 -6.90
C GLY A 571 56.32 35.34 -7.43
N ARG A 572 55.07 35.05 -7.84
CA ARG A 572 54.69 33.72 -8.35
C ARG A 572 55.30 33.41 -9.72
N ILE A 573 55.39 34.40 -10.62
CA ILE A 573 56.02 34.21 -11.93
C ILE A 573 57.54 34.01 -11.77
N GLU A 574 58.19 34.69 -10.81
CA GLU A 574 59.59 34.43 -10.50
C GLU A 574 59.81 32.99 -9.98
N GLU A 575 58.87 32.43 -9.20
CA GLU A 575 58.88 31.02 -8.79
C GLU A 575 58.72 30.05 -9.97
N MET A 576 57.77 30.34 -10.89
CA MET A 576 57.53 29.55 -12.10
C MET A 576 58.76 29.54 -13.03
N SER A 577 59.46 30.67 -13.16
CA SER A 577 60.70 30.80 -13.94
C SER A 577 61.82 29.84 -13.48
N LYS A 578 61.79 29.44 -12.20
CA LYS A 578 62.75 28.50 -11.62
C LYS A 578 62.37 27.06 -11.97
N LYS A 579 61.07 26.73 -12.01
CA LYS A 579 60.50 25.41 -12.36
C LYS A 579 60.65 25.06 -13.86
N ILE A 580 60.56 26.02 -14.78
CA ILE A 580 60.72 25.78 -16.23
C ILE A 580 62.12 25.20 -16.54
N SER A 581 62.17 23.92 -16.90
CA SER A 581 63.41 23.12 -16.91
C SER A 581 63.56 22.26 -18.17
N SER A 582 63.62 22.92 -19.33
CA SER A 582 64.02 22.30 -20.62
C SER A 582 64.34 23.32 -21.72
N GLY A 583 63.59 24.42 -21.82
CA GLY A 583 63.80 25.46 -22.84
C GLY A 583 64.79 26.57 -22.43
N GLN A 584 65.97 26.61 -23.05
CA GLN A 584 67.03 27.57 -22.72
C GLN A 584 66.68 29.02 -23.11
N GLY A 585 65.89 29.23 -24.17
CA GLY A 585 65.41 30.55 -24.62
C GLY A 585 64.39 31.20 -23.68
N CYS A 586 63.33 30.47 -23.29
CA CYS A 586 62.31 30.99 -22.36
C CYS A 586 62.92 31.45 -21.02
N LYS A 587 63.98 30.76 -20.56
CA LYS A 587 64.69 31.08 -19.31
C LYS A 587 65.53 32.38 -19.38
N GLN A 588 65.78 32.91 -20.58
CA GLN A 588 66.30 34.27 -20.78
C GLN A 588 65.17 35.29 -20.97
N LEU A 589 64.12 34.98 -21.76
CA LEU A 589 62.99 35.89 -21.97
C LEU A 589 62.32 36.31 -20.65
N VAL A 590 62.04 35.34 -19.77
CA VAL A 590 61.45 35.59 -18.45
C VAL A 590 62.40 36.39 -17.53
N LYS A 591 63.71 36.31 -17.72
CA LYS A 591 64.68 37.16 -17.00
C LYS A 591 64.80 38.60 -17.55
N LEU A 592 64.42 38.82 -18.80
CA LEU A 592 64.42 40.14 -19.44
C LEU A 592 63.12 40.91 -19.16
N VAL A 593 61.96 40.27 -19.33
CA VAL A 593 60.65 40.92 -19.16
C VAL A 593 60.39 41.30 -17.70
N PHE A 594 60.65 40.41 -16.74
CA PHE A 594 60.31 40.62 -15.32
C PHE A 594 61.36 41.43 -14.55
N LYS A 595 62.19 42.19 -15.27
CA LYS A 595 63.06 43.23 -14.71
C LYS A 595 62.31 44.56 -14.52
N GLU A 596 61.23 44.75 -15.28
CA GLU A 596 60.21 45.78 -15.03
C GLU A 596 59.22 45.30 -13.96
N LEU A 597 58.81 46.18 -13.04
CA LEU A 597 57.79 45.85 -12.05
C LEU A 597 56.40 45.78 -12.71
N ILE A 598 55.86 44.57 -12.82
CA ILE A 598 54.54 44.28 -13.38
C ILE A 598 53.52 44.13 -12.24
N THR A 599 52.35 44.76 -12.40
CA THR A 599 51.23 44.66 -11.45
C THR A 599 49.96 44.22 -12.19
N THR A 600 49.19 43.32 -11.61
CA THR A 600 48.02 42.72 -12.26
C THR A 600 46.73 43.04 -11.50
N LYS A 601 45.67 43.32 -12.25
CA LYS A 601 44.29 43.40 -11.75
C LYS A 601 43.45 42.36 -12.47
N PHE A 602 42.45 41.84 -11.77
CA PHE A 602 41.46 40.95 -12.34
C PHE A 602 40.08 41.51 -12.05
N SER A 603 39.15 41.37 -13.00
CA SER A 603 37.73 41.54 -12.74
C SER A 603 37.00 40.26 -13.15
N VAL A 604 36.29 39.66 -12.20
CA VAL A 604 35.62 38.37 -12.38
C VAL A 604 34.12 38.60 -12.56
N ALA A 605 33.57 38.06 -13.65
CA ALA A 605 32.14 37.94 -13.90
C ALA A 605 31.74 36.45 -13.92
N ILE A 606 30.44 36.16 -13.75
CA ILE A 606 29.89 34.83 -13.97
C ILE A 606 29.27 34.81 -15.36
N LYS A 607 29.52 33.76 -16.14
CA LYS A 607 28.93 33.61 -17.48
C LYS A 607 27.43 33.34 -17.33
N LYS A 608 26.59 34.22 -17.92
CA LYS A 608 25.13 34.24 -17.70
C LYS A 608 24.40 32.94 -18.10
N ASP A 609 24.98 32.18 -19.03
CA ASP A 609 24.57 30.81 -19.36
C ASP A 609 25.56 29.77 -18.82
N GLY A 610 25.52 29.56 -17.50
CA GLY A 610 26.17 28.42 -16.85
C GLY A 610 25.27 27.18 -16.85
N ALA A 611 25.64 26.16 -17.62
CA ALA A 611 24.88 24.90 -17.70
C ALA A 611 25.26 23.94 -16.56
N SER A 612 24.34 23.73 -15.61
CA SER A 612 24.49 22.73 -14.55
C SER A 612 23.85 21.39 -14.93
N ASN A 613 24.40 20.71 -15.94
CA ASN A 613 24.06 19.32 -16.26
C ASN A 613 24.79 18.38 -15.28
N SER A 614 24.36 18.33 -14.02
CA SER A 614 24.97 17.52 -12.96
C SER A 614 24.00 16.48 -12.40
N ASN A 615 23.72 15.45 -13.20
CA ASN A 615 23.34 14.16 -12.60
C ASN A 615 24.55 13.64 -11.81
N THR A 616 24.35 13.37 -10.52
CA THR A 616 25.29 12.71 -9.58
C THR A 616 26.59 13.46 -9.22
N ASN A 617 26.74 13.73 -7.92
CA ASN A 617 27.98 13.75 -7.12
C ASN A 617 29.19 14.64 -7.51
N GLN A 618 29.21 15.35 -8.66
CA GLN A 618 30.37 16.13 -9.12
C GLN A 618 30.22 17.66 -8.98
N GLY A 619 29.65 18.12 -7.87
CA GLY A 619 29.66 19.54 -7.46
C GLY A 619 28.83 20.49 -8.34
N PHE A 620 28.99 21.79 -8.07
CA PHE A 620 28.29 22.88 -8.74
C PHE A 620 29.24 23.57 -9.74
N PRO A 621 29.06 23.42 -11.07
CA PRO A 621 29.91 24.06 -12.07
C PRO A 621 29.58 25.55 -12.20
N LEU A 622 30.53 26.41 -11.80
CA LEU A 622 30.43 27.86 -11.88
C LEU A 622 31.42 28.42 -12.92
N PRO A 623 31.02 28.57 -14.19
CA PRO A 623 31.89 29.14 -15.22
C PRO A 623 32.13 30.64 -14.97
N LEU A 624 33.38 30.98 -14.64
CA LEU A 624 33.81 32.36 -14.41
C LEU A 624 34.44 32.91 -15.69
N GLN A 625 34.04 34.12 -16.07
CA GLN A 625 34.75 34.91 -17.07
C GLN A 625 35.68 35.87 -16.34
N VAL A 626 36.98 35.64 -16.45
CA VAL A 626 38.02 36.40 -15.75
C VAL A 626 38.69 37.33 -16.76
N LYS A 627 38.44 38.63 -16.64
CA LYS A 627 39.21 39.63 -17.39
C LYS A 627 40.51 39.91 -16.64
N CYS A 628 41.64 39.53 -17.23
CA CYS A 628 42.97 39.88 -16.76
C CYS A 628 43.39 41.25 -17.33
N GLU A 629 43.88 42.14 -16.47
CA GLU A 629 44.46 43.43 -16.83
C GLU A 629 45.88 43.56 -16.27
N ILE A 630 46.87 43.60 -17.16
CA ILE A 630 48.30 43.65 -16.78
C ILE A 630 48.84 45.06 -16.96
N PHE A 631 49.47 45.62 -15.94
CA PHE A 631 50.07 46.96 -15.95
C PHE A 631 51.58 46.89 -15.75
N ILE A 632 52.34 47.72 -16.46
CA ILE A 632 53.77 47.94 -16.23
C ILE A 632 53.93 49.23 -15.42
N THR A 633 54.79 49.21 -14.40
CA THR A 633 55.03 50.35 -13.50
C THR A 633 55.32 51.63 -14.28
N GLY A 634 54.59 52.71 -13.95
CA GLY A 634 54.67 54.00 -14.63
C GLY A 634 53.67 54.20 -15.78
N LYS A 635 53.06 53.15 -16.32
CA LYS A 635 51.95 53.25 -17.28
C LYS A 635 50.60 53.31 -16.55
N LYS A 636 49.67 54.16 -17.03
CA LYS A 636 48.32 54.30 -16.45
C LYS A 636 47.31 53.30 -17.02
N GLU A 637 47.54 52.83 -18.23
CA GLU A 637 46.63 51.95 -18.98
C GLU A 637 47.16 50.50 -18.97
N PRO A 638 46.26 49.50 -19.02
CA PRO A 638 46.66 48.10 -19.07
C PRO A 638 47.32 47.77 -20.41
N VAL A 639 48.46 47.10 -20.31
CA VAL A 639 49.28 46.58 -21.40
C VAL A 639 48.65 45.35 -22.07
N ILE A 640 47.91 44.55 -21.31
CA ILE A 640 47.08 43.46 -21.81
C ILE A 640 45.69 43.59 -21.18
N GLN A 641 44.67 43.39 -22.02
CA GLN A 641 43.33 43.02 -21.60
C GLN A 641 42.97 41.70 -22.28
N ALA A 642 42.72 40.66 -21.49
CA ALA A 642 42.34 39.34 -21.98
C ALA A 642 41.15 38.80 -21.16
N PRO A 643 39.96 38.59 -21.76
CA PRO A 643 38.92 37.78 -21.16
C PRO A 643 39.31 36.29 -21.27
N LEU A 644 39.27 35.60 -20.14
CA LEU A 644 39.57 34.17 -20.02
C LEU A 644 38.32 33.47 -19.48
N ASP A 645 37.74 32.55 -20.24
CA ASP A 645 36.63 31.72 -19.79
C ASP A 645 37.18 30.52 -19.02
N ILE A 646 37.02 30.53 -17.69
CA ILE A 646 37.56 29.52 -16.77
C ILE A 646 36.41 28.70 -16.17
N PRO A 647 36.26 27.41 -16.56
CA PRO A 647 35.33 26.51 -15.89
C PRO A 647 35.88 26.14 -14.51
N LEU A 648 35.17 26.54 -13.44
CA LEU A 648 35.49 26.16 -12.07
C LEU A 648 34.38 25.27 -11.51
N VAL A 649 34.76 24.09 -11.02
CA VAL A 649 33.83 23.17 -10.34
C VAL A 649 33.93 23.41 -8.84
N ILE A 650 32.79 23.73 -8.21
CA ILE A 650 32.68 23.89 -6.77
C ILE A 650 32.18 22.57 -6.17
N GLU A 651 33.11 21.71 -5.75
CA GLU A 651 32.76 20.53 -4.93
C GLU A 651 32.05 20.99 -3.64
N LYS A 652 30.92 20.36 -3.27
CA LYS A 652 30.07 20.76 -2.12
C LYS A 652 30.89 20.83 -0.81
N PRO A 653 31.28 22.04 -0.32
CA PRO A 653 32.16 22.11 0.84
C PRO A 653 31.34 21.91 2.12
N LYS A 654 31.85 21.14 3.07
CA LYS A 654 31.14 20.81 4.32
C LYS A 654 30.75 22.01 5.21
N LYS A 655 31.20 23.24 4.90
CA LYS A 655 30.91 24.52 5.57
C LYS A 655 31.12 25.74 4.64
N MET A 656 30.43 25.83 3.50
CA MET A 656 30.60 26.98 2.59
C MET A 656 29.72 28.17 2.98
N ASN A 657 30.22 29.01 3.88
CA ASN A 657 29.57 30.28 4.20
C ASN A 657 29.94 31.42 3.24
N LEU A 658 29.13 32.47 3.19
CA LEU A 658 29.25 33.57 2.22
C LEU A 658 30.58 34.36 2.30
N ALA A 659 31.28 34.36 3.43
CA ALA A 659 32.63 34.92 3.55
C ALA A 659 33.71 33.94 3.05
N GLY A 660 33.53 32.65 3.32
CA GLY A 660 34.34 31.57 2.75
C GLY A 660 34.26 31.48 1.22
N PHE A 661 33.15 31.89 0.61
CA PHE A 661 33.00 31.95 -0.85
C PHE A 661 33.97 32.95 -1.52
N GLU A 662 34.19 34.13 -0.93
CA GLU A 662 35.18 35.10 -1.44
C GLU A 662 36.60 34.54 -1.34
N SER A 663 36.94 33.92 -0.20
CA SER A 663 38.23 33.24 0.01
C SER A 663 38.43 32.08 -0.96
N PHE A 664 37.39 31.27 -1.21
CA PHE A 664 37.40 30.16 -2.14
C PHE A 664 37.64 30.63 -3.59
N ILE A 665 37.03 31.73 -4.04
CA ILE A 665 37.31 32.29 -5.37
C ILE A 665 38.78 32.70 -5.47
N LYS A 666 39.32 33.41 -4.46
CA LYS A 666 40.73 33.83 -4.42
C LYS A 666 41.67 32.61 -4.48
N GLU A 667 41.49 31.64 -3.58
CA GLU A 667 42.28 30.41 -3.54
C GLU A 667 42.23 29.61 -4.85
N ASN A 668 41.07 29.50 -5.51
CA ASN A 668 40.97 28.73 -6.75
C ASN A 668 41.55 29.46 -7.96
N LEU A 669 41.50 30.79 -7.99
CA LEU A 669 42.26 31.58 -8.97
C LEU A 669 43.78 31.43 -8.73
N GLU A 670 44.23 31.41 -7.48
CA GLU A 670 45.65 31.20 -7.10
C GLU A 670 46.16 29.76 -7.34
N LYS A 671 45.27 28.75 -7.27
CA LYS A 671 45.60 27.34 -7.57
C LYS A 671 45.64 27.06 -9.07
N ASN A 672 44.75 27.67 -9.86
CA ASN A 672 44.73 27.53 -11.33
C ASN A 672 45.65 28.54 -12.04
N LEU A 673 46.35 29.40 -11.29
CA LEU A 673 47.22 30.48 -11.75
C LEU A 673 48.27 30.02 -12.77
N ASP A 674 48.88 28.86 -12.55
CA ASP A 674 49.89 28.28 -13.44
C ASP A 674 49.27 27.89 -14.81
N SER A 675 48.04 27.34 -14.82
CA SER A 675 47.28 27.01 -16.04
C SER A 675 46.78 28.26 -16.78
N ILE A 676 46.36 29.29 -16.04
CA ILE A 676 45.98 30.61 -16.58
C ILE A 676 47.15 31.24 -17.33
N LEU A 677 48.35 31.21 -16.74
CA LEU A 677 49.56 31.72 -17.39
C LEU A 677 49.99 30.84 -18.56
N GLU A 678 49.87 29.51 -18.47
CA GLU A 678 50.11 28.64 -19.63
C GLU A 678 49.19 28.95 -20.81
N GLN A 679 47.89 29.19 -20.59
CA GLN A 679 46.96 29.59 -21.66
C GLN A 679 47.33 30.95 -22.25
N MET A 680 47.63 31.94 -21.42
CA MET A 680 48.05 33.28 -21.86
C MET A 680 49.39 33.28 -22.62
N LEU A 681 50.30 32.37 -22.28
CA LEU A 681 51.59 32.19 -22.98
C LEU A 681 51.47 31.34 -24.27
N LYS A 682 50.40 30.55 -24.42
CA LYS A 682 50.10 29.77 -25.63
C LYS A 682 49.31 30.57 -26.67
N ASP A 683 48.69 31.68 -26.30
CA ASP A 683 48.11 32.66 -27.23
C ASP A 683 49.23 33.54 -27.84
N PRO A 684 49.57 33.39 -29.14
CA PRO A 684 50.65 34.14 -29.75
C PRO A 684 50.32 35.64 -29.92
N VAL A 685 49.03 36.02 -29.96
CA VAL A 685 48.59 37.41 -30.12
C VAL A 685 48.71 38.17 -28.79
N GLN A 686 48.32 37.54 -27.68
CA GLN A 686 48.50 38.12 -26.34
C GLN A 686 49.98 38.13 -25.92
N LEU A 687 50.73 37.07 -26.23
CA LEU A 687 52.18 37.03 -26.02
C LEU A 687 52.90 38.12 -26.84
N GLY A 688 52.51 38.33 -28.09
CA GLY A 688 53.05 39.41 -28.94
C GLY A 688 52.83 40.81 -28.34
N LYS A 689 51.61 41.09 -27.86
CA LYS A 689 51.27 42.33 -27.14
C LYS A 689 52.12 42.51 -25.87
N PHE A 690 52.35 41.43 -25.11
CA PHE A 690 53.20 41.45 -23.91
C PHE A 690 54.62 41.91 -24.23
N VAL A 691 55.27 41.27 -25.20
CA VAL A 691 56.68 41.49 -25.56
C VAL A 691 56.89 42.90 -26.14
N LEU A 692 55.97 43.36 -27.01
CA LEU A 692 55.99 44.72 -27.55
C LEU A 692 55.90 45.80 -26.45
N ALA A 693 54.95 45.63 -25.53
CA ALA A 693 54.69 46.62 -24.49
C ALA A 693 55.73 46.63 -23.36
N ALA A 694 56.44 45.53 -23.15
CA ALA A 694 57.62 45.42 -22.29
C ALA A 694 58.89 46.09 -22.87
N GLY A 695 58.79 46.72 -24.05
CA GLY A 695 59.87 47.54 -24.63
C GLY A 695 60.97 46.75 -25.35
N LEU A 696 60.85 45.43 -25.46
CA LEU A 696 61.86 44.53 -26.01
C LEU A 696 61.92 44.53 -27.56
N LYS A 697 61.94 45.72 -28.19
CA LYS A 697 61.93 45.89 -29.65
C LYS A 697 63.03 45.09 -30.38
N GLU A 698 64.21 44.97 -29.79
CA GLU A 698 65.35 44.27 -30.40
C GLU A 698 65.34 42.75 -30.16
N ALA A 699 64.69 42.27 -29.10
CA ALA A 699 64.62 40.84 -28.79
C ALA A 699 63.39 40.14 -29.41
N ALA A 700 62.37 40.90 -29.81
CA ALA A 700 61.11 40.37 -30.35
C ALA A 700 61.33 39.50 -31.61
N SER A 701 62.17 39.93 -32.55
CA SER A 701 62.41 39.23 -33.83
C SER A 701 63.02 37.84 -33.62
N GLN A 702 64.14 37.74 -32.89
CA GLN A 702 64.80 36.46 -32.63
C GLN A 702 63.99 35.54 -31.72
N THR A 703 63.32 36.09 -30.71
CA THR A 703 62.53 35.29 -29.76
C THR A 703 61.28 34.70 -30.42
N ILE A 704 60.53 35.48 -31.19
CA ILE A 704 59.34 34.99 -31.89
C ILE A 704 59.74 33.92 -32.91
N ALA A 705 60.83 34.12 -33.66
CA ALA A 705 61.36 33.07 -34.55
C ALA A 705 61.63 31.76 -33.78
N SER A 706 62.32 31.81 -32.63
CA SER A 706 62.59 30.62 -31.80
C SER A 706 61.34 29.94 -31.21
N LEU A 707 60.20 30.64 -31.14
CA LEU A 707 58.94 30.09 -30.63
C LEU A 707 58.06 29.50 -31.75
N VAL A 708 58.19 30.00 -32.98
CA VAL A 708 57.50 29.48 -34.16
C VAL A 708 58.17 28.20 -34.69
N CYS A 709 59.50 28.10 -34.61
CA CYS A 709 60.27 26.95 -35.09
C CYS A 709 60.17 25.70 -34.19
N ARG A 710 58.98 25.08 -34.09
CA ARG A 710 58.81 23.75 -33.46
C ARG A 710 58.14 22.67 -34.33
N LYS A 711 58.33 22.75 -35.65
CA LYS A 711 58.47 21.58 -36.53
C LYS A 711 59.22 21.99 -37.80
N VAL A 712 60.39 21.38 -38.03
CA VAL A 712 61.05 21.02 -39.31
C VAL A 712 62.49 20.64 -38.94
N GLU A 713 62.78 19.34 -38.98
CA GLU A 713 64.09 18.80 -39.35
C GLU A 713 63.81 17.89 -40.55
N GLY A 714 64.45 18.05 -41.70
CA GLY A 714 65.34 19.15 -42.07
C GLY A 714 65.65 19.15 -43.57
N GLU A 715 66.17 20.29 -44.05
CA GLU A 715 66.71 20.39 -45.42
C GLU A 715 68.09 19.73 -45.53
N LYS A 716 68.52 19.49 -46.77
CA LYS A 716 69.95 19.46 -47.12
C LYS A 716 70.29 20.69 -47.96
N GLU A 717 71.16 21.52 -47.40
CA GLU A 717 71.82 22.65 -48.05
C GLU A 717 72.74 22.20 -49.23
N PRO A 718 73.44 23.10 -49.95
CA PRO A 718 72.89 24.20 -50.77
C PRO A 718 73.64 24.37 -52.13
N THR A 719 73.13 25.17 -53.07
CA THR A 719 73.99 25.78 -54.13
C THR A 719 73.47 27.10 -54.71
N GLY A 720 74.11 28.23 -54.35
CA GLY A 720 74.60 29.26 -55.29
C GLY A 720 73.65 30.38 -55.81
N GLY A 721 74.19 31.60 -55.89
CA GLY A 721 73.57 32.80 -56.49
C GLY A 721 72.89 33.70 -55.45
N GLU A 722 73.54 34.74 -54.91
CA GLU A 722 73.85 36.05 -55.52
C GLU A 722 72.60 36.88 -55.87
N GLY A 723 72.49 38.09 -55.29
CA GLY A 723 71.41 39.03 -55.61
C GLY A 723 70.93 39.86 -54.43
N GLU A 724 71.42 41.10 -54.35
CA GLU A 724 70.71 42.23 -53.75
C GLU A 724 69.34 42.44 -54.47
N GLN A 725 68.34 43.21 -54.00
CA GLN A 725 68.39 44.44 -53.20
C GLN A 725 66.97 44.77 -52.64
N SER A 726 66.89 45.66 -51.64
CA SER A 726 65.83 46.67 -51.29
C SER A 726 64.41 46.61 -51.95
N VAL A 727 63.28 47.05 -51.34
CA VAL A 727 63.04 48.09 -50.30
C VAL A 727 61.58 48.03 -49.76
N GLU A 728 61.27 48.78 -48.69
CA GLU A 728 59.96 49.28 -48.13
C GLU A 728 58.65 48.44 -48.25
N VAL A 729 57.84 48.15 -47.22
CA VAL A 729 57.26 48.89 -46.06
C VAL A 729 55.79 49.32 -46.28
N GLU A 730 55.01 49.18 -45.19
CA GLU A 730 53.67 49.73 -44.89
C GLU A 730 52.38 49.01 -45.36
N GLU A 731 51.38 49.20 -44.48
CA GLU A 731 49.93 49.06 -44.60
C GLU A 731 49.30 47.75 -45.11
N LEU A 732 48.58 47.07 -44.21
CA LEU A 732 47.17 46.69 -44.44
C LEU A 732 46.48 46.26 -43.14
N ALA A 733 45.67 47.15 -42.58
CA ALA A 733 44.52 46.79 -41.76
C ALA A 733 43.29 47.30 -42.52
N GLY A 734 42.52 46.39 -43.11
CA GLY A 734 41.41 46.73 -44.02
C GLY A 734 40.45 45.56 -44.17
N GLU A 735 39.17 45.86 -44.04
CA GLU A 735 38.08 44.90 -43.91
C GLU A 735 37.77 44.14 -45.21
N ALA A 736 37.35 42.88 -45.07
CA ALA A 736 36.58 42.14 -46.09
C ALA A 736 35.72 41.07 -45.40
N GLU A 737 34.52 41.45 -44.97
CA GLU A 737 33.45 40.51 -44.64
C GLU A 737 32.71 40.08 -45.94
N GLU A 738 31.84 39.07 -45.84
CA GLU A 738 30.84 38.65 -46.84
C GLU A 738 31.24 37.62 -47.94
N LEU A 739 31.08 36.34 -47.56
CA LEU A 739 30.43 35.24 -48.30
C LEU A 739 31.04 34.57 -49.57
N ALA A 740 31.38 33.29 -49.33
CA ALA A 740 30.95 32.09 -50.08
C ALA A 740 31.65 31.66 -51.40
N GLY A 741 32.15 30.41 -51.36
CA GLY A 741 32.65 29.63 -52.50
C GLY A 741 33.05 28.22 -52.03
N GLU A 742 32.52 27.17 -52.68
CA GLU A 742 32.50 25.80 -52.15
C GLU A 742 33.79 24.98 -52.34
N ALA A 743 33.88 23.88 -51.57
CA ALA A 743 34.53 22.59 -51.87
C ALA A 743 36.04 22.35 -51.59
N GLU A 744 36.24 21.13 -51.07
CA GLU A 744 37.41 20.38 -50.59
C GLU A 744 38.59 20.19 -51.59
N GLY A 745 39.78 19.78 -51.11
CA GLY A 745 40.91 19.53 -52.02
C GLY A 745 42.24 18.91 -51.51
N LEU A 746 42.22 17.91 -50.61
CA LEU A 746 43.27 16.87 -50.43
C LEU A 746 44.79 17.23 -50.52
N ALA A 747 45.42 17.51 -49.38
CA ALA A 747 46.76 17.01 -48.98
C ALA A 747 46.86 17.14 -47.43
N GLU A 748 47.61 16.33 -46.67
CA GLU A 748 48.64 15.35 -47.00
C GLU A 748 48.63 14.17 -45.99
N VAL A 749 48.85 12.93 -46.46
CA VAL A 749 49.02 11.73 -45.61
C VAL A 749 50.13 10.87 -46.22
N ALA A 750 51.36 10.99 -45.69
CA ALA A 750 52.51 10.24 -46.25
C ALA A 750 53.75 10.03 -45.33
N GLU A 751 53.64 9.98 -44.00
CA GLU A 751 54.77 9.48 -43.18
C GLU A 751 54.37 8.74 -41.89
N LEU A 752 54.26 7.41 -41.98
CA LEU A 752 54.39 6.45 -40.87
C LEU A 752 54.48 5.03 -41.46
N ALA A 753 55.70 4.59 -41.83
CA ALA A 753 55.93 3.32 -42.52
C ALA A 753 57.26 2.64 -42.12
N ALA A 754 57.57 2.64 -40.82
CA ALA A 754 58.68 1.90 -40.23
C ALA A 754 58.34 1.42 -38.81
N GLU A 755 59.06 0.40 -38.34
CA GLU A 755 59.08 -0.12 -36.95
C GLU A 755 57.75 -0.70 -36.41
N GLY A 756 57.67 -2.04 -36.40
CA GLY A 756 56.49 -2.77 -35.89
C GLY A 756 56.69 -4.28 -35.80
N ALA A 757 57.87 -4.75 -35.36
CA ALA A 757 58.26 -6.15 -35.51
C ALA A 757 59.11 -6.78 -34.37
N GLU A 758 59.05 -6.28 -33.11
CA GLU A 758 59.82 -6.89 -32.01
C GLU A 758 59.15 -6.92 -30.61
N VAL A 759 57.84 -7.21 -30.51
CA VAL A 759 57.19 -7.46 -29.19
C VAL A 759 56.24 -8.68 -29.24
N ALA A 760 56.81 -9.89 -29.36
CA ALA A 760 56.03 -11.14 -29.36
C ALA A 760 56.81 -12.37 -28.81
N SER A 761 57.84 -12.16 -27.99
CA SER A 761 58.79 -13.22 -27.57
C SER A 761 58.87 -13.47 -26.05
N VAL A 762 58.09 -12.77 -25.23
CA VAL A 762 58.14 -12.85 -23.75
C VAL A 762 56.78 -13.29 -23.19
N VAL A 763 56.82 -14.11 -22.13
CA VAL A 763 55.71 -14.86 -21.49
C VAL A 763 55.31 -16.14 -22.26
N GLY A 764 56.07 -17.23 -22.02
CA GLY A 764 55.90 -18.51 -22.74
C GLY A 764 56.56 -19.73 -22.08
N GLY A 765 56.56 -19.85 -20.76
CA GLY A 765 57.00 -21.05 -20.03
C GLY A 765 56.48 -21.04 -18.59
N THR A 766 56.08 -22.16 -17.97
CA THR A 766 56.19 -23.59 -18.34
C THR A 766 54.91 -24.34 -17.90
N GLY A 767 54.51 -25.49 -18.47
CA GLY A 767 55.00 -26.21 -19.67
C GLY A 767 54.43 -27.65 -19.75
N GLY A 768 54.53 -28.30 -20.92
CA GLY A 768 54.40 -29.76 -21.13
C GLY A 768 52.99 -30.39 -21.07
N ALA A 769 52.67 -31.45 -21.83
CA ALA A 769 53.40 -32.11 -22.92
C ALA A 769 52.48 -33.02 -23.77
N ALA A 770 52.93 -33.39 -24.98
CA ALA A 770 52.39 -34.42 -25.89
C ALA A 770 51.00 -34.12 -26.56
N ALA A 771 50.68 -34.56 -27.79
CA ALA A 771 51.42 -35.33 -28.79
C ALA A 771 51.11 -34.87 -30.25
N ALA A 772 51.75 -35.48 -31.24
CA ALA A 772 51.59 -35.23 -32.69
C ALA A 772 50.31 -35.92 -33.28
N ALA A 773 49.93 -35.80 -34.56
CA ALA A 773 50.67 -35.38 -35.77
C ALA A 773 49.76 -34.93 -36.95
N ALA A 774 50.41 -34.36 -37.99
CA ALA A 774 49.93 -34.11 -39.36
C ALA A 774 48.79 -33.07 -39.57
N GLY A 775 48.79 -32.27 -40.65
CA GLY A 775 49.83 -32.08 -41.68
C GLY A 775 49.33 -31.31 -42.93
N SER A 776 50.22 -30.54 -43.57
CA SER A 776 50.00 -29.69 -44.78
C SER A 776 48.97 -28.53 -44.64
N GLY A 777 49.10 -27.40 -45.34
CA GLY A 777 50.20 -26.95 -46.22
C GLY A 777 49.97 -25.54 -46.80
N GLU A 778 51.09 -24.89 -47.16
CA GLU A 778 51.28 -23.78 -48.13
C GLU A 778 50.49 -22.44 -48.08
N ALA A 779 51.29 -21.37 -47.96
CA ALA A 779 51.33 -20.17 -48.84
C ALA A 779 50.48 -18.90 -48.59
N ALA A 780 50.98 -17.83 -49.21
CA ALA A 780 50.35 -16.55 -49.54
C ALA A 780 49.93 -15.60 -48.40
N GLU A 781 50.94 -14.92 -47.85
CA GLU A 781 51.00 -13.45 -47.76
C GLU A 781 50.04 -12.71 -48.74
N GLY A 782 48.82 -12.36 -48.33
CA GLY A 782 47.75 -12.08 -49.32
C GLY A 782 47.00 -10.73 -49.29
N ILE A 783 47.66 -9.59 -49.62
CA ILE A 783 47.04 -8.33 -50.13
C ILE A 783 45.97 -7.63 -49.22
N GLY A 784 46.12 -6.39 -48.63
CA GLY A 784 45.64 -5.71 -47.32
C GLY A 784 44.50 -4.71 -46.72
N GLY A 785 43.22 -4.42 -47.15
CA GLY A 785 42.18 -3.49 -46.61
C GLY A 785 40.78 -3.44 -47.35
N ALA A 786 39.57 -3.37 -46.70
CA ALA A 786 38.23 -2.94 -47.23
C ALA A 786 37.10 -2.80 -46.16
N ALA A 787 36.22 -1.78 -46.21
CA ALA A 787 35.35 -1.37 -45.08
C ALA A 787 33.80 -1.55 -45.21
N GLY A 788 33.17 -1.82 -44.06
CA GLY A 788 31.90 -1.23 -43.56
C GLY A 788 30.64 -1.15 -44.44
N ALA A 789 29.62 -1.95 -44.10
CA ALA A 789 28.23 -1.71 -44.48
C ALA A 789 27.32 -1.69 -43.22
N GLY A 790 26.52 -0.65 -42.96
CA GLY A 790 26.43 0.61 -43.70
C GLY A 790 25.55 1.67 -43.02
N GLY A 791 25.46 2.88 -43.55
CA GLY A 791 26.20 3.34 -44.73
C GLY A 791 25.78 4.72 -45.22
N VAL A 792 26.49 5.21 -46.24
CA VAL A 792 26.18 6.46 -46.96
C VAL A 792 26.21 6.16 -48.47
N GLY A 793 25.04 6.11 -49.11
CA GLY A 793 24.95 6.00 -50.56
C GLY A 793 25.07 7.37 -51.21
N GLY A 794 26.15 7.63 -51.97
CA GLY A 794 26.28 8.90 -52.70
C GLY A 794 27.52 9.07 -53.60
N ILE A 795 28.71 8.62 -53.17
CA ILE A 795 29.98 9.12 -53.73
C ILE A 795 30.51 8.32 -54.95
N VAL A 796 30.14 7.04 -55.09
CA VAL A 796 30.75 6.11 -56.07
C VAL A 796 30.49 6.47 -57.55
N ALA A 797 29.49 7.31 -57.84
CA ALA A 797 29.15 7.69 -59.22
C ALA A 797 30.14 8.68 -59.89
N ALA A 798 30.98 9.38 -59.11
CA ALA A 798 31.78 10.50 -59.62
C ALA A 798 33.16 10.09 -60.19
N ILE A 799 33.78 9.01 -59.68
CA ILE A 799 35.21 8.71 -59.92
C ILE A 799 35.43 7.87 -61.19
N ALA A 800 34.38 7.62 -61.98
CA ALA A 800 34.49 7.00 -63.31
C ALA A 800 34.89 7.99 -64.44
N GLY A 801 34.99 9.29 -64.15
CA GLY A 801 35.04 10.34 -65.18
C GLY A 801 36.42 10.87 -65.60
N ILE A 802 37.50 10.67 -64.83
CA ILE A 802 38.76 11.41 -65.01
C ILE A 802 39.99 10.49 -64.98
N SER A 803 40.31 9.82 -66.10
CA SER A 803 41.56 9.03 -66.24
C SER A 803 42.13 8.92 -67.66
N THR A 804 42.07 9.99 -68.45
CA THR A 804 42.88 10.14 -69.68
C THR A 804 43.84 11.34 -69.67
N GLY A 805 43.75 12.24 -68.69
CA GLY A 805 44.57 13.46 -68.62
C GLY A 805 45.82 13.42 -67.74
N LEU A 806 45.98 12.40 -66.87
CA LEU A 806 46.90 12.45 -65.73
C LEU A 806 47.98 11.35 -65.72
N LEU A 807 48.24 10.72 -66.87
CA LEU A 807 49.28 9.69 -67.06
C LEU A 807 50.57 10.22 -67.75
N SER A 808 50.70 11.53 -67.94
CA SER A 808 51.82 12.17 -68.66
C SER A 808 52.72 13.05 -67.80
N LEU A 809 52.38 13.31 -66.53
CA LEU A 809 53.06 14.29 -65.67
C LEU A 809 53.96 13.71 -64.58
N PHE A 810 53.81 12.43 -64.22
CA PHE A 810 54.65 11.76 -63.22
C PHE A 810 55.24 10.47 -63.78
N GLY A 811 56.56 10.45 -63.95
CA GLY A 811 57.31 9.34 -64.57
C GLY A 811 57.50 8.13 -63.66
N PHE A 812 56.42 7.54 -63.16
CA PHE A 812 56.48 6.34 -62.33
C PHE A 812 56.96 5.11 -63.13
N THR A 813 58.15 4.63 -62.82
CA THR A 813 58.72 3.43 -63.40
C THR A 813 58.08 2.17 -62.79
N SER A 814 57.13 1.61 -63.53
CA SER A 814 56.43 0.34 -63.32
C SER A 814 55.14 0.38 -62.51
N LEU A 815 54.12 -0.25 -63.10
CA LEU A 815 52.80 -0.50 -62.51
C LEU A 815 52.86 -1.48 -61.31
N LEU A 816 54.00 -2.17 -61.16
CA LEU A 816 54.28 -3.21 -60.18
C LEU A 816 54.38 -2.69 -58.74
N GLU A 817 54.72 -1.41 -58.54
CA GLU A 817 54.83 -0.82 -57.19
C GLU A 817 53.48 -0.34 -56.67
N LEU A 818 52.64 0.24 -57.53
CA LEU A 818 51.23 0.50 -57.20
C LEU A 818 50.48 -0.82 -56.99
N GLU A 819 50.78 -1.86 -57.80
CA GLU A 819 50.36 -3.21 -57.45
C GLU A 819 50.91 -3.61 -56.08
N ARG A 820 52.20 -3.53 -55.75
CA ARG A 820 52.69 -3.91 -54.40
C ARG A 820 52.12 -3.10 -53.22
N ALA A 821 51.52 -1.94 -53.45
CA ALA A 821 50.86 -1.09 -52.44
C ALA A 821 49.31 -1.13 -52.49
N SER A 822 48.72 -1.83 -53.48
CA SER A 822 47.31 -2.22 -53.57
C SER A 822 47.11 -3.72 -53.37
N GLN A 823 48.16 -4.52 -53.59
CA GLN A 823 48.51 -5.80 -52.97
C GLN A 823 48.80 -5.62 -51.46
N ALA A 824 48.03 -4.70 -50.88
CA ALA A 824 47.91 -4.13 -49.56
C ALA A 824 46.43 -3.62 -49.34
N TYR A 825 45.45 -4.06 -50.17
CA TYR A 825 43.98 -3.84 -50.04
C TYR A 825 43.00 -5.10 -49.98
N ILE A 826 43.31 -6.18 -49.21
CA ILE A 826 42.49 -7.06 -48.27
C ILE A 826 43.19 -7.52 -46.87
N ARG A 827 44.18 -8.45 -46.76
CA ARG A 827 45.27 -8.77 -45.73
C ARG A 827 45.51 -7.98 -44.43
N ALA A 828 46.07 -6.76 -44.41
CA ALA A 828 46.40 -6.05 -43.16
C ALA A 828 45.11 -5.81 -42.37
N GLN A 829 44.02 -5.46 -43.07
CA GLN A 829 42.69 -5.62 -42.49
C GLN A 829 42.28 -7.08 -42.29
N GLN A 830 42.52 -8.07 -43.16
CA GLN A 830 42.23 -9.48 -42.77
C GLN A 830 42.97 -9.96 -41.50
N ALA A 831 44.13 -9.37 -41.18
CA ALA A 831 44.93 -9.66 -40.00
C ALA A 831 44.38 -8.88 -38.80
N GLN A 832 43.94 -7.64 -39.01
CA GLN A 832 43.14 -6.88 -38.05
C GLN A 832 41.82 -7.59 -37.75
N GLU A 833 41.01 -7.97 -38.74
CA GLU A 833 39.80 -8.79 -38.64
C GLU A 833 40.06 -10.13 -37.94
N LYS A 834 41.17 -10.83 -38.24
CA LYS A 834 41.54 -12.06 -37.53
C LYS A 834 41.94 -11.79 -36.08
N ALA A 835 42.62 -10.68 -35.80
CA ALA A 835 42.95 -10.25 -34.45
C ALA A 835 41.70 -9.83 -33.66
N GLU A 836 40.82 -9.01 -34.24
CA GLU A 836 39.53 -8.63 -33.70
C GLU A 836 38.63 -9.83 -33.47
N GLN A 837 38.55 -10.79 -34.40
CA GLN A 837 37.84 -12.05 -34.18
C GLN A 837 38.48 -12.90 -33.08
N ALA A 838 39.80 -12.92 -32.95
CA ALA A 838 40.48 -13.64 -31.86
C ALA A 838 40.27 -12.95 -30.50
N VAL A 839 40.20 -11.62 -30.47
CA VAL A 839 39.86 -10.81 -29.29
C VAL A 839 38.39 -11.00 -28.92
N ARG A 840 37.44 -10.87 -29.85
CA ARG A 840 36.01 -11.16 -29.64
C ARG A 840 35.77 -12.56 -29.09
N ARG A 841 36.44 -13.58 -29.63
CA ARG A 841 36.37 -14.97 -29.11
C ARG A 841 36.94 -15.11 -27.69
N LYS A 842 37.90 -14.29 -27.28
CA LYS A 842 38.39 -14.22 -25.89
C LYS A 842 37.47 -13.40 -24.97
N LEU A 843 36.75 -12.42 -25.51
CA LEU A 843 35.76 -11.58 -24.82
C LEU A 843 34.34 -12.21 -24.79
N ALA A 844 34.17 -13.41 -25.33
CA ALA A 844 32.88 -14.09 -25.43
C ALA A 844 32.43 -14.66 -24.08
N ILE A 845 31.29 -14.18 -23.57
CA ILE A 845 30.68 -14.67 -22.34
C ILE A 845 29.79 -15.88 -22.66
N SER A 846 30.01 -17.00 -21.95
CA SER A 846 29.39 -18.29 -22.24
C SER A 846 28.35 -18.76 -21.21
N THR A 847 28.14 -17.98 -20.14
CA THR A 847 27.57 -18.46 -18.87
C THR A 847 26.76 -17.38 -18.14
N LEU A 848 25.95 -16.58 -18.85
CA LEU A 848 25.05 -15.63 -18.19
C LEU A 848 23.93 -16.37 -17.43
N VAL A 849 24.02 -16.35 -16.11
CA VAL A 849 22.95 -16.77 -15.19
C VAL A 849 22.28 -15.53 -14.63
N VAL A 850 20.94 -15.51 -14.64
CA VAL A 850 20.14 -14.46 -14.01
C VAL A 850 19.18 -15.10 -13.03
N THR A 851 19.12 -14.55 -11.82
CA THR A 851 18.12 -14.86 -10.79
C THR A 851 17.47 -13.56 -10.33
N CYS A 852 16.40 -13.64 -9.54
CA CYS A 852 15.75 -12.47 -8.97
C CYS A 852 15.43 -12.73 -7.50
N ASP A 853 15.72 -11.76 -6.62
CA ASP A 853 15.12 -11.75 -5.30
C ASP A 853 13.77 -11.00 -5.32
N HIS A 854 13.00 -11.19 -4.25
CA HIS A 854 11.60 -10.80 -4.16
C HIS A 854 11.37 -9.28 -4.07
N THR A 855 12.42 -8.45 -4.17
CA THR A 855 12.40 -7.01 -3.86
C THR A 855 12.63 -6.09 -5.07
N HIS A 856 12.15 -6.48 -6.27
CA HIS A 856 12.44 -5.80 -7.55
C HIS A 856 13.94 -5.84 -7.94
N THR A 857 14.68 -6.84 -7.44
CA THR A 857 16.13 -6.93 -7.58
C THR A 857 16.54 -8.14 -8.40
N MET A 858 17.03 -7.92 -9.63
CA MET A 858 17.66 -8.98 -10.41
C MET A 858 19.14 -9.11 -10.07
N PHE A 859 19.64 -10.34 -10.01
CA PHE A 859 21.07 -10.65 -9.94
C PHE A 859 21.49 -11.29 -11.25
N ALA A 860 22.44 -10.66 -11.95
CA ALA A 860 23.11 -11.25 -13.10
C ALA A 860 24.53 -11.65 -12.72
N SER A 861 24.99 -12.83 -13.15
CA SER A 861 26.33 -13.36 -12.88
C SER A 861 26.83 -14.18 -14.06
N TRP A 862 28.12 -14.11 -14.34
CA TRP A 862 28.77 -14.82 -15.45
C TRP A 862 30.20 -15.22 -15.07
N ASN A 863 30.82 -16.12 -15.84
CA ASN A 863 32.25 -16.39 -15.65
C ASN A 863 33.08 -15.15 -15.99
N ALA A 864 33.95 -14.75 -15.06
CA ALA A 864 34.93 -13.70 -15.30
C ALA A 864 35.87 -14.07 -16.46
N ILE A 865 36.18 -13.09 -17.30
CA ILE A 865 37.19 -13.21 -18.36
C ILE A 865 38.55 -12.83 -17.77
N ALA A 866 39.59 -13.61 -18.07
CA ALA A 866 40.91 -13.41 -17.53
C ALA A 866 41.64 -12.25 -18.24
N GLY A 867 41.81 -11.14 -17.53
CA GLY A 867 42.60 -9.98 -17.95
C GLY A 867 42.49 -8.82 -16.95
N GLU A 868 43.49 -7.95 -16.93
CA GLU A 868 43.40 -6.62 -16.32
C GLU A 868 42.63 -5.70 -17.30
N ASP A 869 42.07 -4.59 -16.80
CA ASP A 869 41.29 -3.60 -17.57
C ASP A 869 40.08 -4.13 -18.37
N ILE A 870 39.48 -5.23 -17.91
CA ILE A 870 38.18 -5.75 -18.40
C ILE A 870 37.03 -5.13 -17.60
N SER A 871 36.01 -4.68 -18.32
CA SER A 871 34.72 -4.21 -17.81
C SER A 871 33.57 -4.94 -18.52
N TYR A 872 32.36 -4.81 -18.00
CA TYR A 872 31.15 -5.44 -18.52
C TYR A 872 30.04 -4.40 -18.65
N VAL A 873 29.34 -4.40 -19.78
CA VAL A 873 28.11 -3.62 -19.98
C VAL A 873 26.94 -4.59 -19.91
N ILE A 874 25.98 -4.30 -19.03
CA ILE A 874 24.76 -5.07 -18.83
C ILE A 874 23.57 -4.21 -19.26
N GLN A 875 22.71 -4.78 -20.11
CA GLN A 875 21.44 -4.19 -20.51
C GLN A 875 20.27 -5.07 -20.08
N VAL A 876 19.24 -4.47 -19.48
CA VAL A 876 17.97 -5.12 -19.17
C VAL A 876 16.91 -4.63 -20.15
N TRP A 877 16.40 -5.55 -20.96
CA TRP A 877 15.37 -5.30 -21.97
C TRP A 877 14.00 -5.80 -21.50
N LYS A 878 12.98 -4.97 -21.68
CA LYS A 878 11.57 -5.22 -21.35
C LYS A 878 10.77 -5.11 -22.65
N GLN A 879 10.22 -6.22 -23.14
CA GLN A 879 9.41 -6.27 -24.37
C GLN A 879 10.05 -5.54 -25.59
N GLY A 880 11.37 -5.65 -25.75
CA GLY A 880 12.10 -4.99 -26.86
C GLY A 880 12.51 -3.53 -26.62
N THR A 881 12.33 -2.99 -25.40
CA THR A 881 12.87 -1.68 -24.98
C THR A 881 13.92 -1.88 -23.88
N CYS A 882 15.11 -1.26 -24.00
CA CYS A 882 16.08 -1.23 -22.90
C CYS A 882 15.56 -0.33 -21.77
N VAL A 883 15.43 -0.87 -20.55
CA VAL A 883 14.97 -0.14 -19.35
C VAL A 883 16.08 0.18 -18.36
N LYS A 884 17.21 -0.52 -18.44
CA LYS A 884 18.40 -0.27 -17.62
C LYS A 884 19.66 -0.65 -18.37
N GLU A 885 20.65 0.23 -18.34
CA GLU A 885 22.03 -0.08 -18.69
C GLU A 885 22.92 0.16 -17.47
N SER A 886 24.00 -0.61 -17.33
CA SER A 886 24.97 -0.49 -16.23
C SER A 886 26.33 -1.05 -16.61
N CYS A 887 27.40 -0.39 -16.16
CA CYS A 887 28.78 -0.80 -16.39
C CYS A 887 29.43 -1.23 -15.06
N VAL A 888 30.09 -2.38 -15.03
CA VAL A 888 30.80 -2.91 -13.84
C VAL A 888 32.12 -3.57 -14.22
N THR A 889 33.03 -3.71 -13.27
CA THR A 889 34.28 -4.48 -13.41
C THR A 889 34.17 -5.92 -12.88
N GLU A 890 33.23 -6.15 -11.94
CA GLU A 890 32.96 -7.49 -11.39
C GLU A 890 32.14 -8.35 -12.38
N ALA A 891 32.33 -9.67 -12.33
CA ALA A 891 31.57 -10.62 -13.16
C ALA A 891 30.14 -10.94 -12.64
N SER A 892 29.59 -10.01 -11.86
CA SER A 892 28.23 -10.06 -11.34
C SER A 892 27.71 -8.66 -11.03
N ILE A 893 26.40 -8.46 -11.12
CA ILE A 893 25.74 -7.20 -10.78
C ILE A 893 24.39 -7.46 -10.09
N ARG A 894 24.10 -6.68 -9.04
CA ARG A 894 22.79 -6.57 -8.41
C ARG A 894 22.04 -5.37 -8.99
N ILE A 895 21.01 -5.63 -9.79
CA ILE A 895 20.25 -4.63 -10.53
C ILE A 895 18.96 -4.32 -9.79
N GLN A 896 18.92 -3.16 -9.13
CA GLN A 896 17.71 -2.60 -8.53
C GLN A 896 17.19 -1.45 -9.40
N ASP A 897 15.94 -1.56 -9.86
CA ASP A 897 15.28 -0.50 -10.62
C ASP A 897 13.75 -0.59 -10.50
N SER A 898 13.08 0.55 -10.30
CA SER A 898 11.61 0.58 -10.15
C SER A 898 10.84 0.23 -11.43
N GLN A 899 11.50 0.20 -12.60
CA GLN A 899 10.91 -0.27 -13.86
C GLN A 899 10.91 -1.80 -14.01
N ILE A 900 11.63 -2.51 -13.13
CA ILE A 900 11.59 -3.97 -12.98
C ILE A 900 10.35 -4.30 -12.16
N VAL A 901 9.32 -4.87 -12.80
CA VAL A 901 8.04 -5.20 -12.15
C VAL A 901 7.68 -6.67 -12.40
N PRO A 902 7.11 -7.37 -11.39
CA PRO A 902 6.55 -8.71 -11.58
C PRO A 902 5.48 -8.76 -12.69
N GLY A 903 5.27 -9.96 -13.24
CA GLY A 903 4.29 -10.26 -14.30
C GLY A 903 4.82 -10.17 -15.73
N LEU A 904 6.11 -9.85 -15.92
CA LEU A 904 6.69 -9.58 -17.23
C LEU A 904 7.97 -10.37 -17.51
N LEU A 905 8.20 -10.62 -18.80
CA LEU A 905 9.43 -11.22 -19.34
C LEU A 905 10.48 -10.12 -19.56
N TYR A 906 11.67 -10.36 -19.00
CA TYR A 906 12.85 -9.52 -19.19
C TYR A 906 13.96 -10.32 -19.88
N THR A 907 14.66 -9.69 -20.82
CA THR A 907 15.88 -10.24 -21.44
C THR A 907 17.08 -9.44 -20.93
N VAL A 908 17.98 -10.08 -20.21
CA VAL A 908 19.23 -9.48 -19.74
C VAL A 908 20.32 -9.84 -20.73
N LYS A 909 21.13 -8.85 -21.13
CA LYS A 909 22.28 -9.00 -22.02
C LYS A 909 23.53 -8.53 -21.32
N VAL A 910 24.65 -9.23 -21.49
CA VAL A 910 25.98 -8.78 -21.06
C VAL A 910 26.98 -8.89 -22.21
N LYS A 911 27.87 -7.89 -22.34
CA LYS A 911 29.08 -7.97 -23.17
C LYS A 911 30.29 -7.53 -22.35
N ALA A 912 31.46 -8.09 -22.63
CA ALA A 912 32.72 -7.59 -22.10
C ALA A 912 33.27 -6.44 -22.96
N ILE A 913 33.92 -5.46 -22.34
CA ILE A 913 34.73 -4.43 -23.00
C ILE A 913 36.09 -4.41 -22.29
N VAL A 914 37.17 -4.69 -23.03
CA VAL A 914 38.53 -4.44 -22.57
C VAL A 914 39.01 -3.09 -23.10
N THR A 915 39.65 -2.31 -22.24
CA THR A 915 40.20 -0.99 -22.60
C THR A 915 41.72 -1.04 -22.52
N ILE A 916 42.41 -0.75 -23.63
CA ILE A 916 43.87 -0.74 -23.69
C ILE A 916 44.34 0.69 -23.91
N LEU A 917 45.23 1.18 -23.05
CA LEU A 917 45.96 2.44 -23.26
C LEU A 917 47.26 2.15 -24.03
N HIS A 918 47.37 2.69 -25.24
CA HIS A 918 48.56 2.58 -26.07
C HIS A 918 48.92 3.96 -26.63
N GLU A 919 50.15 4.43 -26.39
CA GLU A 919 50.64 5.74 -26.85
C GLU A 919 49.72 6.93 -26.50
N ASN A 920 49.16 6.93 -25.28
CA ASN A 920 48.15 7.89 -24.80
C ASN A 920 46.82 7.91 -25.61
N LYS A 921 46.58 6.91 -26.46
CA LYS A 921 45.28 6.65 -27.09
C LYS A 921 44.60 5.50 -26.37
N GLN A 922 43.32 5.67 -26.08
CA GLN A 922 42.46 4.66 -25.47
C GLN A 922 41.78 3.87 -26.59
N VAL A 923 42.01 2.56 -26.66
CA VAL A 923 41.39 1.65 -27.64
C VAL A 923 40.55 0.63 -26.90
N SER A 924 39.24 0.63 -27.14
CA SER A 924 38.28 -0.30 -26.56
C SER A 924 37.93 -1.41 -27.56
N PHE A 925 37.99 -2.66 -27.11
CA PHE A 925 37.49 -3.81 -27.86
C PHE A 925 36.28 -4.41 -27.15
N GLU A 926 35.20 -4.61 -27.89
CA GLU A 926 33.95 -5.20 -27.37
C GLU A 926 33.84 -6.68 -27.75
N GLY A 927 33.36 -7.50 -26.82
CA GLY A 927 32.87 -8.85 -27.07
C GLY A 927 31.44 -8.86 -27.61
N ASP A 928 31.02 -9.99 -28.16
CA ASP A 928 29.64 -10.17 -28.61
C ASP A 928 28.68 -10.34 -27.40
N TRP A 929 27.41 -9.94 -27.57
CA TRP A 929 26.41 -10.03 -26.49
C TRP A 929 26.04 -11.48 -26.16
N CYS A 930 26.16 -11.85 -24.88
CA CYS A 930 25.51 -13.02 -24.30
C CYS A 930 24.17 -12.58 -23.69
N ASP A 931 23.07 -13.24 -24.02
CA ASP A 931 21.76 -12.93 -23.44
C ASP A 931 20.99 -14.14 -22.88
N THR A 932 20.11 -13.84 -21.92
CA THR A 932 19.20 -14.80 -21.29
C THR A 932 17.89 -14.10 -20.94
N SER A 933 16.81 -14.85 -20.75
CA SER A 933 15.50 -14.27 -20.41
C SER A 933 14.90 -14.90 -19.16
N ILE A 934 14.39 -14.05 -18.28
CA ILE A 934 13.77 -14.42 -17.00
C ILE A 934 12.34 -13.87 -16.95
N PHE A 935 11.40 -14.70 -16.47
CA PHE A 935 10.05 -14.26 -16.16
C PHE A 935 9.92 -13.99 -14.67
N LEU A 936 9.50 -12.77 -14.32
CA LEU A 936 9.27 -12.40 -12.93
C LEU A 936 7.83 -12.76 -12.57
N LEU A 937 7.65 -13.76 -11.70
CA LEU A 937 6.32 -14.20 -11.27
C LEU A 937 5.65 -13.14 -10.38
N GLU A 938 4.36 -12.89 -10.60
CA GLU A 938 3.57 -12.02 -9.73
C GLU A 938 3.38 -12.63 -8.33
N GLN A 939 3.08 -11.78 -7.35
CA GLN A 939 2.55 -12.27 -6.08
C GLN A 939 1.16 -12.89 -6.32
N PRO A 940 0.83 -14.04 -5.69
CA PRO A 940 -0.54 -14.55 -5.68
C PRO A 940 -1.52 -13.50 -5.16
N LYS A 941 -2.67 -13.38 -5.83
CA LYS A 941 -3.71 -12.38 -5.57
C LYS A 941 -5.00 -13.03 -5.07
N ASN A 942 -5.87 -12.21 -4.50
CA ASN A 942 -7.18 -12.60 -3.98
C ASN A 942 -7.11 -13.86 -3.09
N LEU A 943 -6.13 -13.88 -2.18
CA LEU A 943 -6.04 -14.89 -1.13
C LEU A 943 -7.31 -14.83 -0.27
N PHE A 944 -7.99 -15.95 -0.13
CA PHE A 944 -9.13 -16.11 0.76
C PHE A 944 -8.87 -17.27 1.70
N LEU A 945 -9.20 -17.07 2.99
CA LEU A 945 -9.03 -18.05 4.05
C LEU A 945 -10.38 -18.35 4.69
N ASP A 946 -10.70 -19.63 4.80
CA ASP A 946 -11.73 -20.17 5.69
C ASP A 946 -11.05 -21.10 6.71
N TYR A 947 -11.43 -20.97 7.98
CA TYR A 947 -11.03 -21.90 9.04
C TYR A 947 -12.26 -22.41 9.77
N THR A 948 -12.74 -23.57 9.33
CA THR A 948 -13.97 -24.19 9.80
C THR A 948 -13.68 -25.63 10.22
N ASN A 949 -14.17 -26.04 11.39
CA ASN A 949 -14.01 -27.40 11.95
C ASN A 949 -12.56 -27.94 12.00
N ASN A 950 -11.60 -27.07 12.40
CA ASN A 950 -10.15 -27.36 12.45
C ASN A 950 -9.52 -27.71 11.09
N VAL A 951 -10.14 -27.26 10.00
CA VAL A 951 -9.59 -27.34 8.64
C VAL A 951 -9.37 -25.92 8.14
N LEU A 952 -8.13 -25.58 7.81
CA LEU A 952 -7.79 -24.36 7.09
C LEU A 952 -7.92 -24.64 5.60
N THR A 953 -8.76 -23.87 4.90
CA THR A 953 -8.77 -23.81 3.44
C THR A 953 -8.26 -22.45 3.00
N VAL A 954 -7.23 -22.46 2.16
CA VAL A 954 -6.61 -21.27 1.56
C VAL A 954 -6.79 -21.37 0.05
N THR A 955 -7.38 -20.35 -0.56
CA THR A 955 -7.54 -20.27 -2.03
C THR A 955 -6.90 -18.99 -2.56
N TRP A 956 -6.36 -19.01 -3.77
CA TRP A 956 -5.77 -17.84 -4.43
C TRP A 956 -6.01 -17.85 -5.95
N GLU A 957 -5.72 -16.74 -6.62
CA GLU A 957 -5.75 -16.67 -8.08
C GLU A 957 -4.47 -17.27 -8.71
N PRO A 958 -4.60 -17.97 -9.86
CA PRO A 958 -3.44 -18.51 -10.58
C PRO A 958 -2.54 -17.40 -11.11
N VAL A 959 -1.26 -17.44 -10.73
CA VAL A 959 -0.22 -16.56 -11.27
C VAL A 959 0.21 -17.06 -12.66
N ASN A 960 0.26 -16.16 -13.64
CA ASN A 960 0.71 -16.48 -15.00
C ASN A 960 2.16 -16.99 -14.98
N GLN A 961 2.44 -18.04 -15.77
CA GLN A 961 3.71 -18.78 -15.83
C GLN A 961 4.14 -19.50 -14.53
N ALA A 962 3.32 -19.53 -13.46
CA ALA A 962 3.63 -20.34 -12.28
C ALA A 962 3.41 -21.83 -12.55
N GLU A 963 4.40 -22.66 -12.24
CA GLU A 963 4.31 -24.13 -12.35
C GLU A 963 3.76 -24.76 -11.05
N ALA A 964 4.03 -24.12 -9.91
CA ALA A 964 3.56 -24.52 -8.58
C ALA A 964 3.58 -23.34 -7.59
N TYR A 965 3.20 -23.60 -6.33
CA TYR A 965 3.22 -22.65 -5.22
C TYR A 965 3.87 -23.23 -3.97
N ASN A 966 4.48 -22.36 -3.15
CA ASN A 966 4.82 -22.63 -1.76
C ASN A 966 3.78 -21.98 -0.84
N PHE A 967 3.53 -22.57 0.32
CA PHE A 967 2.67 -22.03 1.36
C PHE A 967 3.32 -22.16 2.75
N VAL A 968 3.08 -21.18 3.62
CA VAL A 968 3.36 -21.27 5.05
C VAL A 968 2.34 -20.44 5.84
N LEU A 969 2.01 -20.88 7.06
CA LEU A 969 1.24 -20.12 8.03
C LEU A 969 2.17 -19.70 9.18
N VAL A 970 2.17 -18.42 9.53
CA VAL A 970 2.91 -17.90 10.70
C VAL A 970 1.96 -17.31 11.74
N ASP A 971 2.38 -17.28 13.00
CA ASP A 971 1.70 -16.55 14.07
C ASP A 971 2.03 -15.03 14.02
N LYS A 972 1.46 -14.27 14.97
CA LYS A 972 1.69 -12.82 15.12
C LYS A 972 3.13 -12.45 15.50
N GLN A 973 3.93 -13.44 15.92
CA GLN A 973 5.34 -13.32 16.28
C GLN A 973 6.27 -13.84 15.17
N GLU A 974 5.75 -14.03 13.95
CA GLU A 974 6.46 -14.53 12.76
C GLU A 974 6.95 -15.99 12.86
N ASN A 975 6.55 -16.75 13.90
CA ASN A 975 6.91 -18.16 14.02
C ASN A 975 6.05 -19.01 13.07
N GLN A 976 6.67 -19.97 12.39
CA GLN A 976 5.96 -20.94 11.57
C GLN A 976 5.07 -21.86 12.43
N VAL A 977 3.77 -21.93 12.11
CA VAL A 977 2.84 -22.89 12.70
C VAL A 977 3.26 -24.32 12.31
N ALA A 978 3.35 -25.21 13.29
CA ALA A 978 3.77 -26.59 13.10
C ALA A 978 2.93 -27.30 12.03
N GLY A 979 3.60 -27.97 11.08
CA GLY A 979 2.95 -28.67 9.97
C GLY A 979 2.42 -27.80 8.82
N SER A 980 2.43 -26.46 8.94
CA SER A 980 1.83 -25.58 7.92
C SER A 980 2.64 -25.42 6.64
N ALA A 981 3.97 -25.61 6.66
CA ALA A 981 4.81 -25.40 5.50
C ALA A 981 4.58 -26.47 4.42
N LYS A 982 4.23 -26.03 3.20
CA LYS A 982 3.99 -26.87 2.01
C LYS A 982 4.73 -26.27 0.81
N LYS A 983 5.20 -27.13 -0.09
CA LYS A 983 5.96 -26.74 -1.29
C LYS A 983 5.45 -27.50 -2.51
N ASN A 984 5.69 -26.93 -3.69
CA ASN A 984 5.34 -27.53 -4.99
C ASN A 984 3.83 -27.86 -5.13
N ILE A 985 2.95 -27.03 -4.57
CA ILE A 985 1.49 -27.17 -4.71
C ILE A 985 1.11 -26.80 -6.15
N THR A 986 0.55 -27.72 -6.92
CA THR A 986 0.18 -27.48 -8.34
C THR A 986 -1.24 -26.95 -8.54
N GLN A 987 -1.99 -26.75 -7.44
CA GLN A 987 -3.36 -26.22 -7.42
C GLN A 987 -3.38 -24.86 -6.73
N THR A 988 -4.41 -24.04 -7.00
CA THR A 988 -4.59 -22.73 -6.35
C THR A 988 -5.49 -22.79 -5.11
N VAL A 989 -5.59 -23.98 -4.53
CA VAL A 989 -6.34 -24.31 -3.32
C VAL A 989 -5.48 -25.23 -2.47
N LEU A 990 -5.41 -24.96 -1.18
CA LEU A 990 -4.80 -25.82 -0.17
C LEU A 990 -5.79 -26.03 0.98
N THR A 991 -5.98 -27.28 1.39
CA THR A 991 -6.86 -27.66 2.51
C THR A 991 -6.07 -28.52 3.48
N GLU A 992 -5.88 -28.03 4.70
CA GLU A 992 -5.00 -28.63 5.71
C GLU A 992 -5.66 -28.71 7.09
N GLY A 993 -5.52 -29.86 7.75
CA GLY A 993 -5.99 -30.06 9.12
C GLY A 993 -5.00 -29.46 10.12
N LEU A 994 -5.17 -28.17 10.45
CA LEU A 994 -4.32 -27.44 11.39
C LEU A 994 -5.11 -27.12 12.65
N THR A 995 -4.53 -27.36 13.83
CA THR A 995 -5.10 -26.92 15.10
C THR A 995 -4.61 -25.52 15.42
N LEU A 996 -5.40 -24.50 15.09
CA LEU A 996 -5.12 -23.10 15.39
C LEU A 996 -5.75 -22.68 16.72
N LEU A 997 -5.05 -21.82 17.48
CA LEU A 997 -5.55 -21.33 18.77
C LEU A 997 -6.64 -20.27 18.55
N GLU A 998 -7.79 -20.48 19.17
CA GLU A 998 -8.89 -19.51 19.22
C GLU A 998 -8.42 -18.23 19.94
N GLY A 999 -8.74 -17.05 19.38
CA GLY A 999 -8.28 -15.74 19.88
C GLY A 999 -6.95 -15.25 19.30
N MET A 1000 -6.27 -16.02 18.44
CA MET A 1000 -5.00 -15.63 17.81
C MET A 1000 -5.20 -15.20 16.34
N SER A 1001 -4.35 -14.28 15.89
CA SER A 1001 -4.13 -13.98 14.47
C SER A 1001 -3.04 -14.87 13.89
N TYR A 1002 -3.24 -15.29 12.63
CA TYR A 1002 -2.24 -15.99 11.83
C TYR A 1002 -2.14 -15.37 10.44
N THR A 1003 -0.93 -15.24 9.90
CA THR A 1003 -0.70 -14.78 8.53
C THR A 1003 -0.41 -15.97 7.63
N ALA A 1004 -1.29 -16.23 6.67
CA ALA A 1004 -0.99 -17.12 5.55
C ALA A 1004 -0.11 -16.39 4.54
N ARG A 1005 0.86 -17.12 3.99
CA ARG A 1005 1.71 -16.68 2.90
C ARG A 1005 1.68 -17.71 1.78
N VAL A 1006 1.46 -17.26 0.55
CA VAL A 1006 1.52 -18.08 -0.68
C VAL A 1006 2.52 -17.44 -1.64
N GLN A 1007 3.44 -18.22 -2.21
CA GLN A 1007 4.45 -17.77 -3.17
C GLN A 1007 4.36 -18.58 -4.46
N ALA A 1008 4.35 -17.92 -5.61
CA ALA A 1008 4.43 -18.59 -6.92
C ALA A 1008 5.86 -19.06 -7.23
N THR A 1009 6.00 -20.22 -7.87
CA THR A 1009 7.29 -20.82 -8.28
C THR A 1009 7.21 -21.38 -9.69
N ALA A 1010 8.28 -21.19 -10.48
CA ALA A 1010 8.44 -21.81 -11.79
C ALA A 1010 9.94 -21.98 -12.07
N LYS A 1011 10.38 -23.23 -12.23
CA LYS A 1011 11.74 -23.70 -12.53
C LYS A 1011 12.90 -22.90 -11.88
N ASP A 1012 13.30 -21.79 -12.50
CA ASP A 1012 14.46 -20.96 -12.12
C ASP A 1012 14.05 -19.62 -11.45
N SER A 1013 12.77 -19.44 -11.09
CA SER A 1013 12.15 -18.20 -10.59
C SER A 1013 11.16 -18.44 -9.44
N THR A 1014 11.15 -17.53 -8.46
CA THR A 1014 10.18 -17.50 -7.35
C THR A 1014 9.63 -16.10 -7.18
N GLY A 1015 8.30 -15.94 -7.17
CA GLY A 1015 7.64 -14.64 -7.00
C GLY A 1015 7.69 -14.11 -5.56
N PRO A 1016 7.05 -12.96 -5.28
CA PRO A 1016 6.82 -12.49 -3.93
C PRO A 1016 5.82 -13.38 -3.16
N TRP A 1017 5.83 -13.29 -1.84
CA TRP A 1017 4.78 -13.84 -1.00
C TRP A 1017 3.54 -12.94 -1.06
N GLY A 1018 2.44 -13.44 -1.63
CA GLY A 1018 1.11 -12.91 -1.35
C GLY A 1018 0.71 -13.30 0.08
N THR A 1019 0.11 -12.39 0.84
CA THR A 1019 -0.22 -12.61 2.25
C THR A 1019 -1.68 -12.27 2.56
N MET A 1020 -2.25 -12.94 3.57
CA MET A 1020 -3.56 -12.64 4.13
C MET A 1020 -3.59 -13.06 5.60
N GLU A 1021 -4.16 -12.22 6.47
CA GLU A 1021 -4.34 -12.50 7.89
C GLU A 1021 -5.70 -13.17 8.13
N ILE A 1022 -5.74 -14.18 8.99
CA ILE A 1022 -6.97 -14.69 9.61
C ILE A 1022 -6.88 -14.54 11.12
N PHE A 1023 -7.87 -13.87 11.71
CA PHE A 1023 -8.12 -13.92 13.15
C PHE A 1023 -9.06 -15.09 13.43
N ILE A 1024 -8.65 -16.03 14.28
CA ILE A 1024 -9.51 -17.16 14.69
C ILE A 1024 -10.43 -16.65 15.81
N PRO A 1025 -11.74 -16.46 15.57
CA PRO A 1025 -12.60 -15.81 16.54
C PRO A 1025 -12.74 -16.65 17.81
N SER A 1026 -12.31 -16.09 18.93
CA SER A 1026 -12.56 -16.64 20.26
C SER A 1026 -14.07 -16.77 20.51
N LYS A 1027 -14.61 -17.99 20.42
CA LYS A 1027 -15.77 -18.37 21.23
C LYS A 1027 -15.37 -18.09 22.68
N GLN A 1028 -16.05 -17.17 23.37
CA GLN A 1028 -15.59 -16.63 24.66
C GLN A 1028 -15.37 -17.73 25.71
N LYS A 1029 -14.13 -18.21 25.77
CA LYS A 1029 -13.58 -19.05 26.81
C LYS A 1029 -13.19 -18.17 27.97
N THR A 1030 -13.41 -18.64 29.18
CA THR A 1030 -12.82 -18.01 30.37
C THR A 1030 -11.31 -18.30 30.40
N PRO A 1031 -10.51 -17.57 31.20
CA PRO A 1031 -9.10 -17.92 31.39
C PRO A 1031 -8.93 -19.32 31.99
N PHE A 1032 -9.94 -19.80 32.73
CA PHE A 1032 -10.03 -21.17 33.27
C PHE A 1032 -10.18 -22.22 32.16
N ASP A 1033 -11.01 -21.97 31.14
CA ASP A 1033 -11.16 -22.83 29.96
C ASP A 1033 -9.89 -22.88 29.11
N LEU A 1034 -9.25 -21.72 28.89
CA LEU A 1034 -7.99 -21.63 28.15
C LEU A 1034 -6.88 -22.40 28.87
N ALA A 1035 -6.73 -22.23 30.18
CA ALA A 1035 -5.78 -22.99 30.99
C ALA A 1035 -6.03 -24.52 30.86
N PHE A 1036 -7.29 -24.95 30.85
CA PHE A 1036 -7.64 -26.36 30.69
C PHE A 1036 -7.27 -26.91 29.32
N ASP A 1037 -7.43 -26.13 28.24
CA ASP A 1037 -7.01 -26.53 26.89
C ASP A 1037 -5.48 -26.50 26.73
N LEU A 1038 -4.79 -25.50 27.30
CA LEU A 1038 -3.33 -25.45 27.33
C LEU A 1038 -2.73 -26.66 28.06
N LYS A 1039 -3.34 -27.10 29.18
CA LYS A 1039 -2.95 -28.33 29.88
C LYS A 1039 -3.16 -29.57 29.03
N LYS A 1040 -4.28 -29.69 28.30
CA LYS A 1040 -4.53 -30.81 27.35
C LYS A 1040 -3.53 -30.84 26.19
N GLN A 1041 -3.06 -29.68 25.75
CA GLN A 1041 -2.02 -29.53 24.72
C GLN A 1041 -0.60 -29.86 25.24
N GLY A 1042 -0.43 -30.13 26.54
CA GLY A 1042 0.87 -30.51 27.12
C GLY A 1042 1.78 -29.33 27.49
N ASN A 1043 1.28 -28.09 27.52
CA ASN A 1043 2.04 -26.93 27.99
C ASN A 1043 2.38 -27.11 29.48
N THR A 1044 3.56 -26.67 29.90
CA THR A 1044 3.91 -26.50 31.32
C THR A 1044 3.12 -25.33 31.94
N VAL A 1045 3.09 -25.26 33.27
CA VAL A 1045 2.40 -24.16 33.99
C VAL A 1045 3.01 -22.78 33.70
N ILE A 1046 4.32 -22.73 33.44
CA ILE A 1046 5.07 -21.50 33.13
C ILE A 1046 4.70 -21.00 31.72
N GLU A 1047 4.71 -21.89 30.73
CA GLU A 1047 4.25 -21.57 29.37
C GLU A 1047 2.75 -21.21 29.33
N ALA A 1048 1.95 -21.85 30.20
CA ALA A 1048 0.52 -21.58 30.29
C ALA A 1048 0.24 -20.19 30.85
N ALA A 1049 0.95 -19.75 31.90
CA ALA A 1049 0.80 -18.42 32.49
C ALA A 1049 1.02 -17.30 31.44
N GLY A 1050 2.18 -17.27 30.78
CA GLY A 1050 2.44 -16.28 29.72
C GLY A 1050 1.40 -16.27 28.60
N LYS A 1051 0.82 -17.43 28.25
CA LYS A 1051 -0.25 -17.56 27.24
C LYS A 1051 -1.63 -17.11 27.78
N ILE A 1052 -1.92 -17.33 29.06
CA ILE A 1052 -3.14 -16.86 29.73
C ILE A 1052 -3.10 -15.34 29.87
N ARG A 1053 -2.02 -14.77 30.42
CA ARG A 1053 -1.80 -13.33 30.50
C ARG A 1053 -1.88 -12.64 29.13
N PHE A 1054 -1.31 -13.22 28.08
CA PHE A 1054 -1.39 -12.67 26.73
C PHE A 1054 -2.83 -12.65 26.18
N ALA A 1055 -3.62 -13.70 26.44
CA ALA A 1055 -5.02 -13.78 26.03
C ALA A 1055 -5.96 -12.91 26.89
N PHE A 1056 -5.59 -12.63 28.14
CA PHE A 1056 -6.35 -11.86 29.11
C PHE A 1056 -5.47 -10.82 29.84
N PRO A 1057 -5.04 -9.73 29.18
CA PRO A 1057 -4.11 -8.75 29.78
C PRO A 1057 -4.62 -8.06 31.05
N ASP A 1058 -5.95 -8.01 31.22
CA ASP A 1058 -6.63 -7.40 32.37
C ASP A 1058 -6.93 -8.39 33.52
N ILE A 1059 -6.43 -9.63 33.46
CA ILE A 1059 -6.62 -10.60 34.55
C ILE A 1059 -5.90 -10.12 35.83
N LEU A 1060 -6.45 -10.42 37.01
CA LEU A 1060 -5.78 -10.14 38.28
C LEU A 1060 -4.79 -11.27 38.59
N ILE A 1061 -3.63 -10.93 39.15
CA ILE A 1061 -2.59 -11.91 39.51
C ILE A 1061 -3.13 -13.02 40.44
N ALA A 1062 -4.03 -12.68 41.36
CA ALA A 1062 -4.68 -13.64 42.25
C ALA A 1062 -5.61 -14.61 41.50
N ASP A 1063 -6.37 -14.13 40.50
CA ASP A 1063 -7.22 -14.98 39.67
C ASP A 1063 -6.36 -15.89 38.78
N GLU A 1064 -5.27 -15.38 38.21
CA GLU A 1064 -4.36 -16.18 37.39
C GLU A 1064 -3.65 -17.25 38.23
N ALA A 1065 -3.13 -16.90 39.41
CA ALA A 1065 -2.55 -17.86 40.35
C ALA A 1065 -3.55 -18.92 40.84
N PHE A 1066 -4.79 -18.52 41.11
CA PHE A 1066 -5.90 -19.43 41.44
C PHE A 1066 -6.19 -20.39 40.28
N ILE A 1067 -6.18 -19.91 39.03
CA ILE A 1067 -6.41 -20.72 37.84
C ILE A 1067 -5.26 -21.69 37.59
N LEU A 1068 -4.00 -21.23 37.64
CA LEU A 1068 -2.83 -22.08 37.46
C LEU A 1068 -2.80 -23.21 38.50
N THR A 1069 -3.04 -22.90 39.77
CA THR A 1069 -3.14 -23.91 40.83
C THR A 1069 -4.33 -24.87 40.65
N HIS A 1070 -5.54 -24.38 40.36
CA HIS A 1070 -6.74 -25.22 40.24
C HIS A 1070 -6.78 -26.08 38.98
N VAL A 1071 -6.22 -25.60 37.87
CA VAL A 1071 -6.24 -26.31 36.59
C VAL A 1071 -5.09 -27.31 36.51
N PHE A 1072 -3.88 -26.94 36.94
CA PHE A 1072 -2.72 -27.85 36.89
C PHE A 1072 -2.75 -28.89 38.03
N GLN A 1073 -3.38 -28.55 39.17
CA GLN A 1073 -3.66 -29.38 40.35
C GLN A 1073 -2.45 -29.94 41.12
N PRO A 1074 -2.26 -29.55 42.40
CA PRO A 1074 -1.34 -30.23 43.33
C PRO A 1074 -1.71 -31.71 43.54
N PRO A 1075 -0.76 -32.56 43.98
CA PRO A 1075 -0.05 -32.33 45.26
C PRO A 1075 1.27 -31.56 45.21
N SER A 1076 1.79 -31.22 44.02
CA SER A 1076 3.19 -30.80 43.86
C SER A 1076 3.41 -29.53 43.01
N LEU A 1077 2.46 -28.59 42.99
CA LEU A 1077 2.80 -27.23 42.53
C LEU A 1077 3.49 -26.51 43.68
N LEU A 1078 4.82 -26.51 43.68
CA LEU A 1078 5.63 -25.85 44.69
C LEU A 1078 5.49 -24.32 44.55
N PRO A 1079 5.64 -23.53 45.64
CA PRO A 1079 5.53 -22.08 45.58
C PRO A 1079 6.51 -21.46 44.59
N LEU A 1080 7.75 -21.98 44.52
CA LEU A 1080 8.76 -21.62 43.52
C LEU A 1080 8.25 -21.81 42.07
N THR A 1081 7.55 -22.92 41.79
CA THR A 1081 7.01 -23.19 40.45
C THR A 1081 5.88 -22.23 40.08
N LEU A 1082 5.09 -21.78 41.05
CA LEU A 1082 4.08 -20.73 40.84
C LEU A 1082 4.74 -19.36 40.67
N ALA A 1083 5.76 -19.02 41.47
CA ALA A 1083 6.52 -17.79 41.38
C ALA A 1083 7.18 -17.62 40.00
N LEU A 1084 7.86 -18.67 39.51
CA LEU A 1084 8.43 -18.70 38.15
C LEU A 1084 7.37 -18.53 37.05
N ALA A 1085 6.17 -19.09 37.24
CA ALA A 1085 5.08 -18.95 36.27
C ALA A 1085 4.51 -17.52 36.24
N LEU A 1086 4.36 -16.87 37.40
CA LEU A 1086 3.90 -15.48 37.51
C LEU A 1086 4.96 -14.50 36.99
N HIS A 1087 6.24 -14.73 37.27
CA HIS A 1087 7.33 -13.97 36.67
C HIS A 1087 7.37 -14.11 35.14
N ALA A 1088 7.16 -15.32 34.60
CA ALA A 1088 7.06 -15.54 33.16
C ALA A 1088 5.80 -14.94 32.50
N ALA A 1089 4.75 -14.63 33.29
CA ALA A 1089 3.62 -13.80 32.88
C ALA A 1089 3.92 -12.29 33.00
N GLY A 1090 5.09 -11.88 33.51
CA GLY A 1090 5.52 -10.49 33.65
C GLY A 1090 5.04 -9.78 34.90
N TYR A 1091 4.57 -10.51 35.92
CA TYR A 1091 4.28 -9.95 37.25
C TYR A 1091 5.58 -9.73 38.04
N LYS A 1092 5.57 -8.71 38.88
CA LYS A 1092 6.74 -8.30 39.68
C LYS A 1092 6.81 -8.98 41.04
N MET A 1093 7.95 -8.80 41.70
CA MET A 1093 8.21 -9.30 43.05
C MET A 1093 7.14 -8.83 44.07
N GLU A 1094 6.79 -7.54 44.03
CA GLU A 1094 5.84 -6.91 44.96
C GLU A 1094 4.39 -7.36 44.74
N GLU A 1095 4.06 -7.82 43.53
CA GLU A 1095 2.75 -8.37 43.18
C GLU A 1095 2.69 -9.87 43.53
N THR A 1096 3.78 -10.59 43.30
CA THR A 1096 3.88 -12.05 43.44
C THR A 1096 3.95 -12.48 44.91
N SER A 1097 4.71 -11.78 45.75
CA SER A 1097 4.97 -12.20 47.13
C SER A 1097 3.70 -12.29 48.03
N PRO A 1098 2.76 -11.32 47.99
CA PRO A 1098 1.50 -11.44 48.72
C PRO A 1098 0.62 -12.61 48.24
N VAL A 1099 0.67 -12.94 46.94
CA VAL A 1099 -0.08 -14.06 46.36
C VAL A 1099 0.49 -15.41 46.80
N LEU A 1100 1.82 -15.54 46.87
CA LEU A 1100 2.45 -16.74 47.43
C LEU A 1100 2.06 -16.96 48.89
N THR A 1101 2.16 -15.91 49.72
CA THR A 1101 1.83 -15.95 51.15
C THR A 1101 0.34 -16.30 51.37
N HIS A 1102 -0.56 -15.76 50.54
CA HIS A 1102 -1.99 -16.08 50.60
C HIS A 1102 -2.32 -17.52 50.17
N MET A 1103 -1.67 -18.01 49.10
CA MET A 1103 -1.93 -19.35 48.54
C MET A 1103 -1.24 -20.48 49.33
N TYR A 1104 -0.15 -20.17 50.03
CA TYR A 1104 0.64 -21.11 50.83
C TYR A 1104 0.79 -20.60 52.27
N PRO A 1105 -0.28 -20.60 53.11
CA PRO A 1105 -0.28 -20.00 54.46
C PRO A 1105 0.57 -20.77 55.51
N ASN A 1106 1.38 -21.75 55.09
CA ASN A 1106 2.39 -22.43 55.91
C ASN A 1106 3.83 -22.10 55.46
N LEU A 1107 3.99 -21.26 54.44
CA LEU A 1107 5.28 -20.76 53.96
C LEU A 1107 5.85 -19.84 55.05
N THR A 1108 7.09 -20.07 55.49
CA THR A 1108 7.74 -19.17 56.46
C THR A 1108 8.35 -17.96 55.74
N ASP A 1109 8.61 -16.88 56.49
CA ASP A 1109 9.31 -15.71 55.97
C ASP A 1109 10.67 -16.07 55.35
N ASP A 1110 11.33 -17.09 55.90
CA ASP A 1110 12.59 -17.66 55.40
C ASP A 1110 12.38 -18.40 54.05
N ASP A 1111 11.37 -19.29 53.95
CA ASP A 1111 11.05 -20.00 52.69
C ASP A 1111 10.65 -19.01 51.58
N LEU A 1112 9.89 -17.96 51.94
CA LEU A 1112 9.45 -16.92 51.01
C LEU A 1112 10.62 -16.11 50.49
N ALA A 1113 11.57 -15.75 51.37
CA ALA A 1113 12.75 -14.99 50.99
C ALA A 1113 13.65 -15.77 50.01
N ASP A 1114 13.89 -17.06 50.27
CA ASP A 1114 14.65 -17.94 49.38
C ASP A 1114 13.95 -18.09 48.00
N ILE A 1115 12.62 -18.27 47.98
CA ILE A 1115 11.82 -18.39 46.75
C ILE A 1115 11.78 -17.07 45.93
N ILE A 1116 11.80 -15.92 46.60
CA ILE A 1116 11.87 -14.62 45.93
C ILE A 1116 13.27 -14.39 45.34
N PHE A 1117 14.34 -14.86 45.99
CA PHE A 1117 15.68 -14.82 45.42
C PHE A 1117 15.83 -15.70 44.17
N ASP A 1118 15.38 -16.97 44.23
CA ASP A 1118 15.43 -17.93 43.11
C ASP A 1118 14.70 -17.46 41.82
N VAL A 1119 13.85 -16.43 41.92
CA VAL A 1119 13.03 -15.91 40.79
C VAL A 1119 13.36 -14.46 40.42
N PHE A 1120 13.70 -13.61 41.39
CA PHE A 1120 13.92 -12.16 41.19
C PHE A 1120 15.32 -11.69 41.63
N GLY A 1121 16.25 -12.60 41.96
CA GLY A 1121 17.59 -12.28 42.47
C GLY A 1121 18.43 -11.42 41.52
N ASP A 1122 18.28 -11.60 40.20
CA ASP A 1122 18.98 -10.84 39.15
C ASP A 1122 18.38 -9.42 38.92
N GLU A 1123 17.23 -9.07 39.52
CA GLU A 1123 16.69 -7.72 39.41
C GLU A 1123 17.47 -6.71 40.29
N PRO A 1124 17.75 -5.49 39.79
CA PRO A 1124 18.31 -4.43 40.62
C PRO A 1124 17.33 -4.05 41.75
N ASP A 1125 17.90 -3.72 42.92
CA ASP A 1125 17.17 -3.36 44.16
C ASP A 1125 16.32 -4.52 44.77
N SER A 1126 16.52 -5.78 44.39
CA SER A 1126 15.74 -6.90 44.97
C SER A 1126 15.91 -7.08 46.48
N ALA A 1127 17.10 -6.80 47.05
CA ALA A 1127 17.28 -6.78 48.51
C ALA A 1127 16.47 -5.67 49.20
N GLY A 1128 16.44 -4.45 48.62
CA GLY A 1128 15.65 -3.32 49.15
C GLY A 1128 14.15 -3.47 48.92
N LYS A 1129 13.72 -4.13 47.83
CA LYS A 1129 12.32 -4.53 47.61
C LYS A 1129 11.87 -5.53 48.66
N LEU A 1130 12.66 -6.59 48.90
CA LEU A 1130 12.36 -7.59 49.92
C LEU A 1130 12.29 -6.95 51.31
N ALA A 1131 13.25 -6.10 51.67
CA ALA A 1131 13.25 -5.36 52.93
C ALA A 1131 11.95 -4.57 53.18
N ARG A 1132 11.45 -3.86 52.15
CA ARG A 1132 10.18 -3.12 52.20
C ARG A 1132 8.97 -4.04 52.37
N HIS A 1133 8.96 -5.21 51.72
CA HIS A 1133 7.87 -6.18 51.88
C HIS A 1133 7.85 -6.82 53.28
N LEU A 1134 9.00 -7.29 53.77
CA LEU A 1134 9.11 -7.91 55.10
C LEU A 1134 8.72 -6.93 56.24
N ARG A 1135 9.00 -5.63 56.07
CA ARG A 1135 8.45 -4.58 56.97
C ARG A 1135 6.93 -4.51 56.93
N LEU A 1136 6.30 -4.60 55.75
CA LEU A 1136 4.85 -4.47 55.60
C LEU A 1136 4.09 -5.66 56.22
N GLU A 1137 4.68 -6.86 56.19
CA GLU A 1137 4.19 -8.03 56.95
C GLU A 1137 4.49 -7.95 58.47
N GLY A 1138 5.17 -6.89 58.93
CA GLY A 1138 5.33 -6.55 60.33
C GLY A 1138 6.59 -7.09 61.01
N MET A 1139 7.56 -7.62 60.26
CA MET A 1139 8.86 -8.03 60.84
C MET A 1139 9.62 -6.83 61.40
N SER A 1140 10.36 -7.03 62.49
CA SER A 1140 11.30 -6.03 63.01
C SER A 1140 12.61 -6.03 62.21
N ILE A 1141 13.36 -4.92 62.27
CA ILE A 1141 14.71 -4.79 61.68
C ILE A 1141 15.61 -5.99 62.07
N GLU A 1142 15.51 -6.44 63.32
CA GLU A 1142 16.28 -7.54 63.91
C GLU A 1142 15.94 -8.91 63.29
N GLN A 1143 14.77 -9.04 62.66
CA GLN A 1143 14.32 -10.24 61.93
C GLN A 1143 14.50 -10.09 60.41
N THR A 1144 14.34 -8.88 59.88
CA THR A 1144 14.49 -8.59 58.44
C THR A 1144 15.94 -8.69 57.98
N ALA A 1145 16.92 -8.24 58.78
CA ALA A 1145 18.33 -8.28 58.37
C ALA A 1145 18.88 -9.70 58.14
N PRO A 1146 18.64 -10.69 59.03
CA PRO A 1146 19.05 -12.07 58.78
C PRO A 1146 18.34 -12.71 57.58
N ALA A 1147 17.06 -12.40 57.35
CA ALA A 1147 16.29 -12.93 56.23
C ALA A 1147 16.89 -12.48 54.88
N ILE A 1148 17.18 -11.18 54.72
CA ILE A 1148 17.80 -10.65 53.49
C ILE A 1148 19.22 -11.20 53.32
N LYS A 1149 20.04 -11.26 54.39
CA LYS A 1149 21.41 -11.81 54.30
C LYS A 1149 21.44 -13.30 53.97
N ARG A 1150 20.37 -14.06 54.28
CA ARG A 1150 20.22 -15.46 53.85
C ARG A 1150 19.82 -15.55 52.38
N ALA A 1151 18.77 -14.82 51.98
CA ALA A 1151 18.26 -14.84 50.62
C ALA A 1151 19.26 -14.28 49.61
N PHE A 1152 20.04 -13.26 49.97
CA PHE A 1152 21.10 -12.67 49.15
C PHE A 1152 22.47 -12.86 49.85
N PRO A 1153 23.11 -14.05 49.78
CA PRO A 1153 24.36 -14.31 50.52
C PRO A 1153 25.49 -13.33 50.21
N ASP A 1154 25.57 -12.90 48.95
CA ASP A 1154 26.63 -12.04 48.41
C ASP A 1154 26.34 -10.53 48.57
N VAL A 1155 25.18 -10.13 49.12
CA VAL A 1155 24.89 -8.70 49.37
C VAL A 1155 25.92 -8.13 50.35
N SER A 1156 26.53 -6.99 50.05
CA SER A 1156 27.48 -6.38 50.99
C SER A 1156 26.77 -5.89 52.26
N ASP A 1157 27.52 -5.72 53.36
CA ASP A 1157 26.94 -5.21 54.61
C ASP A 1157 26.48 -3.75 54.48
N ASP A 1158 27.07 -2.99 53.56
CA ASP A 1158 26.64 -1.64 53.19
C ASP A 1158 25.32 -1.68 52.40
N GLU A 1159 25.22 -2.50 51.35
CA GLU A 1159 23.97 -2.68 50.58
C GLU A 1159 22.82 -3.25 51.41
N LEU A 1160 23.13 -4.16 52.36
CA LEU A 1160 22.14 -4.66 53.32
C LEU A 1160 21.67 -3.53 54.26
N THR A 1161 22.60 -2.69 54.73
CA THR A 1161 22.27 -1.54 55.58
C THR A 1161 21.39 -0.55 54.82
N ASP A 1162 21.74 -0.21 53.57
CA ASP A 1162 20.93 0.69 52.73
C ASP A 1162 19.57 0.08 52.37
N ALA A 1163 19.49 -1.23 52.11
CA ALA A 1163 18.22 -1.93 51.87
C ALA A 1163 17.28 -1.85 53.09
N ILE A 1164 17.81 -2.04 54.30
CA ILE A 1164 17.03 -1.97 55.55
C ILE A 1164 16.68 -0.51 55.90
N MET A 1165 17.63 0.42 55.81
CA MET A 1165 17.42 1.84 56.13
C MET A 1165 16.55 2.55 55.09
N GLY A 1166 16.54 2.08 53.84
CA GLY A 1166 15.58 2.50 52.82
C GLY A 1166 14.20 1.85 52.98
N ALA A 1167 14.09 0.79 53.79
CA ALA A 1167 12.83 0.11 54.06
C ALA A 1167 12.11 0.59 55.32
N PHE A 1168 12.80 0.96 56.40
CA PHE A 1168 12.26 1.29 57.74
C PHE A 1168 12.24 2.80 58.08
#